data_AF-A0A6A6JZU6-F1
#
_entry.id   AF-A0A6A6JZU6-F1
#
_cell.length_a   1.000
_cell.length_b   1.000
_cell.length_c   1.000
_cell.angle_alpha   90.00
_cell.angle_beta   90.00
_cell.angle_gamma   90.00
#
_symmetry.space_group_name_H-M   'P 1'
#
loop_
_entity.id
_entity.type
_entity.pdbx_description
1 polymer ?
#
loop_
_entity_poly.entity_id
_entity_poly.type
_entity_poly.pdbx_seq_one_letter_code
_entity_poly.pdbx_strand_id
1 'polypeptide(L)'
;MPELPEAEVISRFFACKAVGRSVEGVTVYRRDLRVRIADGFESAVVGRKIESVHRISRYLVFVLGGGGRVMFHMGMSGRMIHARPYVREKHDHVALLLDDGFHIVFNDPRRFGAVLLVDFQAYEDIASRIGPDPLSAEFNAREYIRIGDSVQSRVLPTRAMSSISYEECERIVRETKVTLQLAIDTGGSTIKDYKVPTGAVGGFQQHFMELESKKSQLKTGGGVSRVEKQHSRGKLTARERLEVLLDEGSFQEYGVFVEHRSANFGMDQAKISGDGVVTGSGTIYGQRVCVYSQDFTIFGGSLSEMNSKKICHIMDIAAKVGMPVIGINDSGGARIQEGVDSLAGYGEIFRRNVEMSGVVPQISLIMGSCAGGAVYSPALTDFVFMVRGSSCMFVTGPDVIRKVTFEEVTQEDLGGSAIHTKKTGVADRAFSDEIDALRQVRKFFSFMPANNKSTARFRETRDTVDRESESLNTLVPHSSSIPYDMYELIHKVCDEGVFFELKPDFAKNIITGFGRIGGHTVGFVANQPLHLAGCLDIDASRKAARFVRFCDAFNIPIVTLIDVPGFMPGVSQEYSGIIAHGAKLLYAYAEATVPKISVIVRKAYGGAYIVMNSRHLCGDVNYAWPSAEIAVMGSEGAVGIIFRHEKDQECLQRLVQEYNDKIVNPYVAASRGFIDDVIVPSSTRRHLHSALSMLRDKQVARAWRKHDNLPL
;
A
#
# COMPACT_ATOMS: atom_id res chain seq x y z
N MET A 1 35.20 -29.57 22.17
CA MET A 1 33.91 -29.01 22.61
C MET A 1 33.13 -28.12 21.63
N PRO A 2 33.64 -27.59 20.49
CA PRO A 2 32.86 -26.63 19.68
C PRO A 2 31.53 -27.15 19.08
N GLU A 3 31.39 -28.48 18.93
CA GLU A 3 30.28 -29.13 18.21
C GLU A 3 29.39 -29.98 19.14
N LEU A 4 29.46 -29.74 20.46
CA LEU A 4 28.62 -30.45 21.43
C LEU A 4 27.14 -30.05 21.37
N PRO A 5 26.76 -28.79 21.11
CA PRO A 5 25.36 -28.44 20.90
C PRO A 5 24.72 -29.22 19.76
N GLU A 6 25.42 -29.38 18.62
CA GLU A 6 24.95 -30.17 17.48
C GLU A 6 24.59 -31.61 17.88
N ALA A 7 25.51 -32.29 18.55
CA ALA A 7 25.32 -33.66 18.99
C ALA A 7 24.16 -33.77 20.01
N GLU A 8 24.02 -32.79 20.92
CA GLU A 8 22.94 -32.79 21.91
C GLU A 8 21.58 -32.58 21.24
N VAL A 9 21.48 -31.61 20.33
CA VAL A 9 20.24 -31.29 19.60
C VAL A 9 19.80 -32.50 18.78
N ILE A 10 20.74 -33.13 18.05
CA ILE A 10 20.45 -34.34 17.27
C ILE A 10 20.06 -35.50 18.20
N SER A 11 20.74 -35.67 19.33
CA SER A 11 20.39 -36.69 20.32
C SER A 11 18.96 -36.49 20.87
N ARG A 12 18.57 -35.27 21.24
CA ARG A 12 17.23 -34.95 21.74
C ARG A 12 16.16 -35.17 20.66
N PHE A 13 16.48 -34.82 19.41
CA PHE A 13 15.61 -35.06 18.27
C PHE A 13 15.32 -36.56 18.09
N PHE A 14 16.35 -37.40 18.06
CA PHE A 14 16.17 -38.85 17.92
C PHE A 14 15.65 -39.53 19.20
N ALA A 15 15.92 -38.99 20.38
CA ALA A 15 15.27 -39.44 21.61
C ALA A 15 13.74 -39.31 21.51
N CYS A 16 13.25 -38.26 20.85
CA CYS A 16 11.83 -38.05 20.60
C CYS A 16 11.29 -38.90 19.42
N LYS A 17 12.08 -39.06 18.35
CA LYS A 17 11.60 -39.68 17.09
C LYS A 17 11.85 -41.18 16.95
N ALA A 18 12.93 -41.70 17.54
CA ALA A 18 13.39 -43.06 17.32
C ALA A 18 13.16 -43.98 18.54
N VAL A 19 13.09 -43.44 19.76
CA VAL A 19 12.88 -44.27 20.96
C VAL A 19 11.51 -44.94 20.90
N GLY A 20 11.49 -46.24 21.18
CA GLY A 20 10.29 -47.07 21.07
C GLY A 20 10.07 -47.68 19.69
N ARG A 21 10.82 -47.26 18.66
CA ARG A 21 10.73 -47.80 17.29
C ARG A 21 11.58 -49.05 17.12
N SER A 22 11.12 -49.96 16.27
CA SER A 22 11.87 -51.14 15.84
C SER A 22 12.57 -50.87 14.52
N VAL A 23 13.80 -51.34 14.37
CA VAL A 23 14.55 -51.26 13.11
C VAL A 23 14.12 -52.42 12.21
N GLU A 24 13.33 -52.16 11.17
CA GLU A 24 12.85 -53.17 10.23
C GLU A 24 13.89 -53.55 9.19
N GLY A 25 14.77 -52.62 8.81
CA GLY A 25 15.76 -52.82 7.79
C GLY A 25 17.03 -52.02 8.04
N VAL A 26 18.17 -52.56 7.62
CA VAL A 26 19.45 -51.85 7.66
C VAL A 26 20.12 -52.00 6.30
N THR A 27 20.54 -50.88 5.72
CA THR A 27 21.32 -50.85 4.50
C THR A 27 22.67 -50.21 4.77
N VAL A 28 23.76 -50.95 4.60
CA VAL A 28 25.12 -50.41 4.64
C VAL A 28 25.59 -50.19 3.20
N TYR A 29 25.61 -48.94 2.77
CA TYR A 29 26.05 -48.56 1.43
C TYR A 29 27.57 -48.57 1.28
N ARG A 30 28.29 -48.20 2.35
CA ARG A 30 29.74 -48.12 2.41
C ARG A 30 30.23 -48.44 3.81
N ARG A 31 31.36 -49.16 3.90
CA ARG A 31 31.97 -49.60 5.16
C ARG A 31 33.26 -48.86 5.49
N ASP A 32 33.80 -48.10 4.55
CA ASP A 32 35.15 -47.50 4.61
C ASP A 32 35.18 -46.13 5.29
N LEU A 33 34.56 -46.04 6.47
CA LEU A 33 34.72 -44.93 7.39
C LEU A 33 36.07 -45.01 8.14
N ARG A 34 36.40 -44.00 8.96
CA ARG A 34 37.60 -43.96 9.81
C ARG A 34 37.81 -45.25 10.61
N VAL A 35 36.71 -45.82 11.10
CA VAL A 35 36.66 -47.18 11.63
C VAL A 35 35.77 -47.99 10.70
N ARG A 36 36.29 -49.10 10.17
CA ARG A 36 35.53 -49.96 9.27
C ARG A 36 34.30 -50.51 10.00
N ILE A 37 33.13 -50.40 9.36
CA ILE A 37 31.88 -50.96 9.89
C ILE A 37 31.99 -52.49 9.91
N ALA A 38 31.76 -53.09 11.09
CA ALA A 38 31.91 -54.52 11.34
C ALA A 38 31.04 -55.38 10.40
N ASP A 39 31.60 -56.48 9.90
CA ASP A 39 30.86 -57.44 9.11
C ASP A 39 29.76 -58.08 10.00
N GLY A 40 28.51 -58.13 9.53
CA GLY A 40 27.35 -58.55 10.33
C GLY A 40 26.61 -57.43 11.09
N PHE A 41 26.97 -56.15 10.88
CA PHE A 41 26.25 -55.00 11.47
C PHE A 41 24.73 -55.02 11.16
N GLU A 42 24.35 -55.33 9.92
CA GLU A 42 22.96 -55.35 9.46
C GLU A 42 22.14 -56.37 10.24
N SER A 43 22.59 -57.62 10.28
CA SER A 43 21.87 -58.71 10.94
C SER A 43 21.80 -58.53 12.46
N ALA A 44 22.76 -57.83 13.06
CA ALA A 44 22.77 -57.59 14.50
C ALA A 44 21.83 -56.45 14.94
N VAL A 45 21.51 -55.51 14.02
CA VAL A 45 20.68 -54.33 14.30
C VAL A 45 19.24 -54.50 13.82
N VAL A 46 19.01 -55.20 12.70
CA VAL A 46 17.64 -55.50 12.20
C VAL A 46 16.83 -56.27 13.26
N GLY A 47 15.57 -55.90 13.40
CA GLY A 47 14.61 -56.47 14.36
C GLY A 47 14.75 -55.95 15.78
N ARG A 48 15.76 -55.12 16.07
CA ARG A 48 15.98 -54.57 17.42
C ARG A 48 15.14 -53.31 17.63
N LYS A 49 14.60 -53.16 18.85
CA LYS A 49 13.92 -51.95 19.30
C LYS A 49 14.92 -50.93 19.83
N ILE A 50 14.77 -49.66 19.51
CA ILE A 50 15.58 -48.57 20.08
C ILE A 50 14.99 -48.20 21.44
N GLU A 51 15.72 -48.48 22.52
CA GLU A 51 15.26 -48.28 23.90
C GLU A 51 15.57 -46.88 24.42
N SER A 52 16.71 -46.31 24.03
CA SER A 52 17.08 -44.93 24.36
C SER A 52 18.04 -44.36 23.32
N VAL A 53 18.05 -43.03 23.23
CA VAL A 53 19.04 -42.29 22.45
C VAL A 53 19.63 -41.21 23.33
N HIS A 54 20.95 -41.22 23.50
CA HIS A 54 21.68 -40.21 24.24
C HIS A 54 22.99 -39.89 23.52
N ARG A 55 23.72 -38.89 23.99
CA ARG A 55 25.07 -38.61 23.51
C ARG A 55 26.11 -38.80 24.59
N ILE A 56 27.32 -39.09 24.15
CA ILE A 56 28.55 -38.96 24.94
C ILE A 56 29.57 -38.27 24.07
N SER A 57 29.96 -37.04 24.44
CA SER A 57 30.77 -36.17 23.58
C SER A 57 30.14 -36.02 22.18
N ARG A 58 30.85 -36.39 21.10
CA ARG A 58 30.37 -36.38 19.71
C ARG A 58 29.74 -37.69 19.23
N TYR A 59 29.62 -38.68 20.10
CA TYR A 59 28.93 -39.92 19.77
C TYR A 59 27.45 -39.77 20.05
N LEU A 60 26.62 -40.09 19.05
CA LEU A 60 25.20 -40.37 19.23
C LEU A 60 25.07 -41.86 19.49
N VAL A 61 24.43 -42.23 20.59
CA VAL A 61 24.33 -43.61 21.08
C VAL A 61 22.89 -44.03 21.05
N PHE A 62 22.59 -45.04 20.23
CA PHE A 62 21.30 -45.68 20.15
C PHE A 62 21.39 -47.00 20.90
N VAL A 63 20.71 -47.10 22.03
CA VAL A 63 20.65 -48.34 22.82
C VAL A 63 19.57 -49.24 22.22
N LEU A 64 19.94 -50.46 21.89
CA LEU A 64 19.08 -51.45 21.25
C LEU A 64 18.63 -52.52 22.25
N GLY A 65 17.40 -53.02 22.07
CA GLY A 65 16.83 -54.08 22.88
C GLY A 65 17.66 -55.35 22.85
N GLY A 66 18.02 -55.86 24.03
CA GLY A 66 18.98 -56.96 24.20
C GLY A 66 20.44 -56.51 24.36
N GLY A 67 20.68 -55.23 24.66
CA GLY A 67 21.92 -54.73 25.26
C GLY A 67 22.99 -54.22 24.29
N GLY A 68 22.78 -54.32 22.97
CA GLY A 68 23.67 -53.77 21.95
C GLY A 68 23.51 -52.25 21.80
N ARG A 69 24.56 -51.55 21.35
CA ARG A 69 24.55 -50.10 21.14
C ARG A 69 25.10 -49.76 19.77
N VAL A 70 24.36 -48.96 19.00
CA VAL A 70 24.86 -48.36 17.76
C VAL A 70 25.35 -46.96 18.07
N MET A 71 26.64 -46.72 17.85
CA MET A 71 27.28 -45.43 18.09
C MET A 71 27.66 -44.78 16.76
N PHE A 72 27.14 -43.57 16.52
CA PHE A 72 27.51 -42.73 15.37
C PHE A 72 28.43 -41.61 15.84
N HIS A 73 29.65 -41.57 15.31
CA HIS A 73 30.56 -40.44 15.50
C HIS A 73 30.46 -39.52 14.29
N MET A 74 30.03 -38.28 14.49
CA MET A 74 29.76 -37.35 13.39
C MET A 74 31.02 -36.78 12.72
N GLY A 75 32.20 -36.90 13.33
CA GLY A 75 33.44 -36.42 12.72
C GLY A 75 33.45 -34.88 12.58
N MET A 76 33.81 -34.37 11.40
CA MET A 76 33.77 -32.93 11.07
C MET A 76 32.67 -32.55 10.06
N SER A 77 32.10 -33.55 9.37
CA SER A 77 31.15 -33.35 8.25
C SER A 77 30.06 -34.40 8.20
N GLY A 78 30.00 -35.28 9.21
CA GLY A 78 28.96 -36.28 9.30
C GLY A 78 27.66 -35.65 9.75
N ARG A 79 26.56 -36.06 9.12
CA ARG A 79 25.21 -35.60 9.43
C ARG A 79 24.27 -36.79 9.57
N MET A 80 23.24 -36.61 10.40
CA MET A 80 22.15 -37.56 10.56
C MET A 80 20.91 -37.06 9.83
N ILE A 81 20.32 -37.90 9.01
CA ILE A 81 19.12 -37.59 8.22
C ILE A 81 17.96 -38.42 8.78
N HIS A 82 16.78 -37.80 8.90
CA HIS A 82 15.53 -38.47 9.28
C HIS A 82 14.44 -38.11 8.27
N ALA A 83 14.06 -39.04 7.39
CA ALA A 83 13.20 -38.72 6.25
C ALA A 83 12.23 -39.86 5.86
N ARG A 84 11.07 -39.47 5.32
CA ARG A 84 10.07 -40.34 4.68
C ARG A 84 9.30 -39.53 3.60
N PRO A 85 9.32 -39.90 2.31
CA PRO A 85 10.18 -40.92 1.71
C PRO A 85 11.65 -40.48 1.75
N TYR A 86 12.56 -41.45 1.81
CA TYR A 86 13.99 -41.18 1.76
C TYR A 86 14.55 -41.57 0.39
N VAL A 87 15.38 -40.69 -0.17
CA VAL A 87 16.11 -40.92 -1.42
C VAL A 87 17.60 -40.92 -1.09
N ARG A 88 18.32 -41.94 -1.56
CA ARG A 88 19.75 -42.09 -1.31
C ARG A 88 20.54 -40.91 -1.88
N GLU A 89 21.41 -40.35 -1.06
CA GLU A 89 22.35 -39.30 -1.41
C GLU A 89 23.78 -39.84 -1.59
N LYS A 90 24.61 -39.03 -2.25
CA LYS A 90 26.05 -39.29 -2.34
C LYS A 90 26.66 -39.24 -0.93
N HIS A 91 27.50 -40.21 -0.61
CA HIS A 91 28.19 -40.33 0.69
C HIS A 91 27.34 -40.83 1.87
N ASP A 92 26.17 -41.43 1.61
CA ASP A 92 25.47 -42.23 2.61
C ASP A 92 26.26 -43.50 2.92
N HIS A 93 26.38 -43.81 4.21
CA HIS A 93 27.12 -44.98 4.70
C HIS A 93 26.17 -46.04 5.27
N VAL A 94 25.26 -45.63 6.15
CA VAL A 94 24.31 -46.53 6.82
C VAL A 94 22.93 -45.89 6.83
N ALA A 95 21.90 -46.67 6.48
CA ALA A 95 20.49 -46.31 6.62
C ALA A 95 19.76 -47.35 7.45
N LEU A 96 19.03 -46.92 8.48
CA LEU A 96 18.13 -47.73 9.32
C LEU A 96 16.69 -47.39 8.93
N LEU A 97 15.93 -48.37 8.45
CA LEU A 97 14.49 -48.27 8.22
C LEU A 97 13.76 -48.63 9.53
N LEU A 98 12.88 -47.75 9.99
CA LEU A 98 12.06 -47.94 11.18
C LEU A 98 10.66 -48.47 10.83
N ASP A 99 9.98 -49.03 11.83
CA ASP A 99 8.60 -49.58 11.73
C ASP A 99 7.51 -48.58 11.30
N ASP A 100 7.78 -47.29 11.41
CA ASP A 100 6.90 -46.22 10.94
C ASP A 100 7.29 -45.72 9.55
N GLY A 101 8.18 -46.42 8.85
CA GLY A 101 8.63 -46.13 7.49
C GLY A 101 9.62 -44.97 7.36
N PHE A 102 10.06 -44.35 8.46
CA PHE A 102 11.14 -43.36 8.42
C PHE A 102 12.50 -44.03 8.30
N HIS A 103 13.43 -43.34 7.63
CA HIS A 103 14.83 -43.74 7.57
C HIS A 103 15.68 -42.84 8.46
N ILE A 104 16.56 -43.45 9.26
CA ILE A 104 17.67 -42.79 9.95
C ILE A 104 18.95 -43.07 9.15
N VAL A 105 19.58 -42.04 8.60
CA VAL A 105 20.72 -42.21 7.70
C VAL A 105 21.93 -41.42 8.16
N PHE A 106 23.09 -42.08 8.17
CA PHE A 106 24.37 -41.46 8.42
C PHE A 106 25.09 -41.16 7.09
N ASN A 107 25.31 -39.88 6.83
CA ASN A 107 26.01 -39.36 5.66
C ASN A 107 27.30 -38.67 6.11
N ASP A 108 28.45 -39.01 5.51
CA ASP A 108 29.71 -38.33 5.81
C ASP A 108 30.61 -38.23 4.57
N PRO A 109 30.70 -37.05 3.94
CA PRO A 109 31.51 -36.84 2.75
C PRO A 109 33.02 -37.06 2.96
N ARG A 110 33.55 -36.71 4.14
CA ARG A 110 34.99 -36.78 4.42
C ARG A 110 35.44 -38.10 5.03
N ARG A 111 34.49 -38.95 5.46
CA ARG A 111 34.74 -40.28 6.05
C ARG A 111 35.54 -40.25 7.36
N PHE A 112 35.50 -39.13 8.07
CA PHE A 112 36.14 -39.00 9.40
C PHE A 112 35.23 -39.45 10.55
N GLY A 113 33.95 -39.69 10.27
CA GLY A 113 33.01 -40.30 11.18
C GLY A 113 33.24 -41.79 11.39
N ALA A 114 32.41 -42.39 12.24
CA ALA A 114 32.43 -43.82 12.52
C ALA A 114 31.02 -44.32 12.84
N VAL A 115 30.72 -45.56 12.49
CA VAL A 115 29.53 -46.29 12.94
C VAL A 115 30.01 -47.56 13.62
N LEU A 116 29.71 -47.68 14.92
CA LEU A 116 30.15 -48.79 15.76
C LEU A 116 28.94 -49.54 16.29
N LEU A 117 29.03 -50.86 16.35
CA LEU A 117 28.12 -51.70 17.12
C LEU A 117 28.93 -52.28 18.28
N VAL A 118 28.54 -51.95 19.51
CA VAL A 118 29.28 -52.33 20.71
C VAL A 118 28.35 -52.94 21.76
N ASP A 119 28.89 -53.83 22.59
CA ASP A 119 28.21 -54.31 23.79
C ASP A 119 28.39 -53.31 24.95
N PHE A 120 27.92 -53.67 26.14
CA PHE A 120 28.03 -52.81 27.32
C PHE A 120 29.49 -52.60 27.76
N GLN A 121 30.32 -53.65 27.74
CA GLN A 121 31.69 -53.55 28.23
C GLN A 121 32.54 -52.67 27.30
N ALA A 122 32.44 -52.88 25.98
CA ALA A 122 33.13 -52.06 25.00
C ALA A 122 32.63 -50.62 24.99
N TYR A 123 31.35 -50.39 25.29
CA TYR A 123 30.81 -49.04 25.51
C TYR A 123 31.46 -48.35 26.72
N GLU A 124 31.54 -49.02 27.87
CA GLU A 124 32.18 -48.47 29.08
C GLU A 124 33.68 -48.20 28.85
N ASP A 125 34.38 -49.07 28.12
CA ASP A 125 35.78 -48.85 27.74
C ASP A 125 35.96 -47.63 26.83
N ILE A 126 35.01 -47.34 25.94
CA ILE A 126 35.03 -46.13 25.10
C ILE A 126 34.67 -44.91 25.95
N ALA A 127 33.62 -45.01 26.77
CA ALA A 127 33.13 -43.92 27.61
C ALA A 127 34.16 -43.47 28.64
N SER A 128 34.87 -44.40 29.28
CA SER A 128 35.94 -44.10 30.26
C SER A 128 37.15 -43.36 29.67
N ARG A 129 37.37 -43.46 28.35
CA ARG A 129 38.42 -42.72 27.64
C ARG A 129 37.97 -41.32 27.20
N ILE A 130 36.67 -41.03 27.29
CA ILE A 130 36.08 -39.73 26.96
C ILE A 130 36.02 -38.93 28.26
N GLY A 131 36.63 -37.73 28.28
CA GLY A 131 36.58 -36.85 29.44
C GLY A 131 35.14 -36.47 29.84
N PRO A 132 34.94 -35.94 31.06
CA PRO A 132 33.61 -35.68 31.62
C PRO A 132 32.78 -34.75 30.74
N ASP A 133 31.48 -35.02 30.70
CA ASP A 133 30.55 -34.21 29.91
C ASP A 133 30.52 -32.77 30.46
N PRO A 134 30.69 -31.74 29.61
CA PRO A 134 30.75 -30.37 30.09
C PRO A 134 29.49 -29.86 30.77
N LEU A 135 28.33 -30.46 30.53
CA LEU A 135 27.09 -30.11 31.23
C LEU A 135 26.95 -30.85 32.57
N SER A 136 27.73 -31.92 32.79
CA SER A 136 27.69 -32.68 34.04
C SER A 136 28.30 -31.90 35.22
N ALA A 137 27.93 -32.31 36.44
CA ALA A 137 28.56 -31.80 37.65
C ALA A 137 30.05 -32.19 37.76
N GLU A 138 30.47 -33.26 37.09
CA GLU A 138 31.85 -33.77 37.08
C GLU A 138 32.79 -32.81 36.33
N PHE A 139 32.30 -32.08 35.33
CA PHE A 139 33.06 -31.01 34.70
C PHE A 139 33.09 -29.75 35.58
N ASN A 140 34.13 -29.65 36.41
CA ASN A 140 34.40 -28.54 37.34
C ASN A 140 35.83 -27.99 37.14
N ALA A 141 36.20 -26.93 37.86
CA ALA A 141 37.51 -26.30 37.69
C ALA A 141 38.69 -27.23 37.98
N ARG A 142 38.59 -28.13 38.97
CA ARG A 142 39.65 -29.11 39.27
C ARG A 142 39.86 -30.06 38.10
N GLU A 143 38.75 -30.53 37.55
CA GLU A 143 38.76 -31.44 36.42
C GLU A 143 39.21 -30.76 35.12
N TYR A 144 38.80 -29.51 34.91
CA TYR A 144 39.27 -28.68 33.81
C TYR A 144 40.79 -28.45 33.85
N ILE A 145 41.35 -28.22 35.04
CA ILE A 145 42.80 -28.10 35.25
C ILE A 145 43.49 -29.45 34.99
N ARG A 146 42.99 -30.55 35.56
CA ARG A 146 43.51 -31.91 35.36
C ARG A 146 43.61 -32.28 33.88
N ILE A 147 42.53 -32.05 33.13
CA ILE A 147 42.49 -32.27 31.69
C ILE A 147 43.50 -31.34 31.02
N GLY A 148 43.51 -30.06 31.37
CA GLY A 148 44.37 -29.06 30.77
C GLY A 148 45.87 -29.37 30.87
N ASP A 149 46.30 -29.85 32.03
CA ASP A 149 47.68 -30.25 32.33
C ASP A 149 48.07 -31.56 31.62
N SER A 150 47.14 -32.51 31.51
CA SER A 150 47.40 -33.82 30.89
C SER A 150 47.73 -33.76 29.39
N VAL A 151 47.30 -32.71 28.69
CA VAL A 151 47.49 -32.53 27.24
C VAL A 151 48.38 -31.33 26.88
N GLN A 152 49.07 -30.72 27.85
CA GLN A 152 49.84 -29.46 27.66
C GLN A 152 49.04 -28.41 26.87
N SER A 153 47.75 -28.31 27.18
CA SER A 153 46.83 -27.51 26.38
C SER A 153 47.02 -26.02 26.66
N ARG A 154 46.70 -25.19 25.66
CA ARG A 154 46.63 -23.74 25.82
C ARG A 154 45.17 -23.30 25.81
N VAL A 155 44.80 -22.43 26.75
CA VAL A 155 43.49 -21.76 26.72
C VAL A 155 43.59 -20.54 25.84
N LEU A 156 42.65 -20.39 24.91
CA LEU A 156 42.59 -19.22 24.05
C LEU A 156 42.50 -17.91 24.88
N PRO A 157 43.32 -16.88 24.58
CA PRO A 157 44.29 -16.80 23.48
C PRO A 157 45.66 -17.33 23.91
N THR A 158 45.87 -18.64 23.76
CA THR A 158 47.16 -19.32 23.88
C THR A 158 47.90 -19.19 25.23
N ARG A 159 47.20 -18.90 26.34
CA ARG A 159 47.78 -18.99 27.70
C ARG A 159 48.01 -20.45 28.07
N ALA A 160 49.16 -20.76 28.65
CA ALA A 160 49.39 -22.07 29.23
C ALA A 160 48.37 -22.30 30.36
N MET A 161 47.83 -23.51 30.49
CA MET A 161 46.93 -23.85 31.61
C MET A 161 47.53 -23.50 32.98
N SER A 162 48.85 -23.70 33.13
CA SER A 162 49.62 -23.36 34.33
C SER A 162 49.66 -21.87 34.67
N SER A 163 49.29 -20.97 33.75
CA SER A 163 49.29 -19.52 33.97
C SER A 163 47.90 -18.95 34.27
N ILE A 164 46.89 -19.80 34.49
CA ILE A 164 45.49 -19.42 34.74
C ILE A 164 45.14 -19.74 36.19
N SER A 165 44.56 -18.78 36.91
CA SER A 165 44.20 -19.00 38.31
C SER A 165 43.03 -19.98 38.44
N TYR A 166 42.90 -20.61 39.61
CA TYR A 166 41.76 -21.49 39.90
C TYR A 166 40.41 -20.75 39.75
N GLU A 167 40.32 -19.50 40.21
CA GLU A 167 39.13 -18.64 40.06
C GLU A 167 38.82 -18.34 38.58
N GLU A 168 39.85 -18.11 37.75
CA GLU A 168 39.67 -17.95 36.30
C GLU A 168 39.15 -19.25 35.67
N CYS A 169 39.64 -20.41 36.09
CA CYS A 169 39.15 -21.73 35.65
C CYS A 169 37.68 -21.97 36.06
N GLU A 170 37.28 -21.60 37.28
CA GLU A 170 35.88 -21.67 37.72
C GLU A 170 34.97 -20.81 36.84
N ARG A 171 35.40 -19.58 36.54
CA ARG A 171 34.67 -18.70 35.64
C ARG A 171 34.56 -19.30 34.24
N ILE A 172 35.66 -19.82 33.68
CA ILE A 172 35.67 -20.44 32.35
C ILE A 172 34.71 -21.63 32.29
N VAL A 173 34.73 -22.51 33.28
CA VAL A 173 33.81 -23.68 33.33
C VAL A 173 32.36 -23.21 33.41
N ARG A 174 32.06 -22.23 34.28
CA ARG A 174 30.70 -21.69 34.43
C ARG A 174 30.20 -21.06 33.12
N GLU A 175 30.97 -20.17 32.51
CA GLU A 175 30.56 -19.50 31.26
C GLU A 175 30.45 -20.49 30.09
N THR A 176 31.29 -21.53 30.08
CA THR A 176 31.21 -22.62 29.10
C THR A 176 29.88 -23.37 29.24
N LYS A 177 29.47 -23.71 30.47
CA LYS A 177 28.17 -24.36 30.75
C LYS A 177 26.99 -23.50 30.33
N VAL A 178 26.98 -22.22 30.72
CA VAL A 178 25.91 -21.26 30.37
C VAL A 178 25.80 -21.11 28.85
N THR A 179 26.93 -20.96 28.16
CA THR A 179 26.97 -20.79 26.71
C THR A 179 26.53 -22.06 25.97
N LEU A 180 26.96 -23.24 26.43
CA LEU A 180 26.52 -24.52 25.89
C LEU A 180 25.01 -24.70 26.04
N GLN A 181 24.47 -24.43 27.23
CA GLN A 181 23.04 -24.58 27.51
C GLN A 181 22.20 -23.65 26.62
N LEU A 182 22.59 -22.37 26.50
CA LEU A 182 21.91 -21.42 25.62
C LEU A 182 21.95 -21.88 24.15
N ALA A 183 23.10 -22.36 23.67
CA ALA A 183 23.23 -22.88 22.31
C ALA A 183 22.34 -24.10 22.05
N ILE A 184 22.19 -24.99 23.04
CA ILE A 184 21.30 -26.16 22.95
C ILE A 184 19.83 -25.73 22.96
N ASP A 185 19.42 -24.85 23.88
CA ASP A 185 18.01 -24.44 24.03
C ASP A 185 17.51 -23.63 22.82
N THR A 186 18.41 -22.93 22.14
CA THR A 186 18.12 -22.18 20.89
C THR A 186 18.23 -23.03 19.62
N GLY A 187 18.56 -24.32 19.74
CA GLY A 187 18.67 -25.24 18.61
C GLY A 187 19.89 -24.99 17.70
N GLY A 188 20.94 -24.35 18.23
CA GLY A 188 22.12 -23.94 17.46
C GLY A 188 22.99 -25.09 16.97
N SER A 189 23.58 -24.94 15.79
CA SER A 189 24.55 -25.86 15.18
C SER A 189 25.89 -25.88 15.91
N THR A 190 26.47 -24.71 16.23
CA THR A 190 27.69 -24.65 17.03
C THR A 190 27.65 -23.48 18.01
N ILE A 191 28.40 -23.60 19.12
CA ILE A 191 28.59 -22.48 20.07
C ILE A 191 29.05 -21.22 19.34
N LYS A 192 29.90 -21.39 18.31
CA LYS A 192 30.52 -20.31 17.52
C LYS A 192 29.55 -19.45 16.72
N ASP A 193 28.31 -19.90 16.49
CA ASP A 193 27.30 -19.12 15.77
C ASP A 193 26.68 -18.04 16.67
N TYR A 194 26.70 -18.26 17.99
CA TYR A 194 26.10 -17.38 19.00
C TYR A 194 27.14 -16.63 19.83
N LYS A 195 28.16 -17.34 20.35
CA LYS A 195 29.29 -16.76 21.10
C LYS A 195 30.56 -17.55 20.87
N VAL A 196 31.67 -16.87 20.59
CA VAL A 196 32.98 -17.54 20.61
C VAL A 196 33.46 -17.75 22.05
N PRO A 197 34.38 -18.70 22.31
CA PRO A 197 34.86 -19.02 23.68
C PRO A 197 35.44 -17.84 24.47
N THR A 198 35.77 -16.72 23.82
CA THR A 198 36.22 -15.48 24.46
C THR A 198 35.07 -14.61 25.01
N GLY A 199 33.82 -15.02 24.81
CA GLY A 199 32.63 -14.24 25.15
C GLY A 199 32.17 -13.26 24.06
N ALA A 200 32.95 -13.11 22.97
CA ALA A 200 32.57 -12.27 21.84
C ALA A 200 31.45 -12.91 20.98
N VAL A 201 30.79 -12.08 20.19
CA VAL A 201 29.63 -12.43 19.38
C VAL A 201 30.00 -13.42 18.27
N GLY A 202 29.22 -14.49 18.13
CA GLY A 202 29.39 -15.51 17.09
C GLY A 202 29.01 -15.06 15.67
N GLY A 203 29.32 -15.87 14.65
CA GLY A 203 29.22 -15.46 13.24
C GLY A 203 27.81 -15.08 12.79
N PHE A 204 26.78 -15.84 13.16
CA PHE A 204 25.41 -15.50 12.83
C PHE A 204 24.93 -14.24 13.56
N GLN A 205 25.29 -14.12 14.84
CA GLN A 205 24.94 -12.95 15.64
C GLN A 205 25.67 -11.67 15.15
N GLN A 206 26.86 -11.80 14.55
CA GLN A 206 27.52 -10.68 13.85
C GLN A 206 26.71 -10.21 12.64
N HIS A 207 26.23 -11.13 11.79
CA HIS A 207 25.36 -10.77 10.66
C HIS A 207 24.04 -10.13 11.14
N PHE A 208 23.47 -10.63 12.24
CA PHE A 208 22.28 -10.03 12.84
C PHE A 208 22.54 -8.60 13.34
N MET A 209 23.65 -8.37 14.06
CA MET A 209 24.05 -7.03 14.49
C MET A 209 24.35 -6.11 13.31
N GLU A 210 24.94 -6.62 12.23
CA GLU A 210 25.17 -5.86 10.99
C GLU A 210 23.84 -5.43 10.35
N LEU A 211 22.86 -6.34 10.27
CA LEU A 211 21.52 -6.03 9.77
C LEU A 211 20.83 -4.97 10.62
N GLU A 212 20.85 -5.10 11.95
CA GLU A 212 20.25 -4.12 12.87
C GLU A 212 20.94 -2.76 12.79
N SER A 213 22.26 -2.74 12.63
CA SER A 213 23.03 -1.51 12.37
C SER A 213 22.61 -0.85 11.06
N LYS A 214 22.56 -1.61 9.96
CA LYS A 214 22.10 -1.12 8.65
C LYS A 214 20.65 -0.61 8.70
N LYS A 215 19.75 -1.31 9.38
CA LYS A 215 18.35 -0.88 9.60
C LYS A 215 18.26 0.38 10.45
N SER A 216 19.11 0.53 11.45
CA SER A 216 19.15 1.74 12.28
C SER A 216 19.63 2.95 11.48
N GLN A 217 20.64 2.79 10.62
CA GLN A 217 21.11 3.83 9.71
C GLN A 217 20.02 4.29 8.74
N LEU A 218 19.19 3.38 8.22
CA LEU A 218 18.08 3.70 7.33
C LEU A 218 17.03 4.64 7.94
N LYS A 219 16.86 4.61 9.28
CA LYS A 219 15.95 5.52 9.99
C LYS A 219 16.44 6.96 9.97
N THR A 220 17.73 7.18 9.79
CA THR A 220 18.33 8.52 9.76
C THR A 220 18.24 9.19 8.38
N GLY A 221 17.77 8.49 7.35
CA GLY A 221 17.60 9.01 6.00
C GLY A 221 18.91 9.60 5.43
N GLY A 222 18.86 10.84 4.97
CA GLY A 222 20.03 11.61 4.53
C GLY A 222 20.91 12.16 5.65
N GLY A 223 20.69 11.74 6.90
CA GLY A 223 21.42 12.17 8.09
C GLY A 223 20.63 13.13 8.98
N VAL A 224 20.94 13.12 10.29
CA VAL A 224 20.21 13.85 11.35
C VAL A 224 20.03 15.34 11.02
N SER A 225 21.10 16.02 10.58
CA SER A 225 21.04 17.45 10.23
C SER A 225 20.03 17.75 9.10
N ARG A 226 19.86 16.85 8.13
CA ARG A 226 18.88 17.03 7.04
C ARG A 226 17.45 16.77 7.52
N VAL A 227 17.28 15.81 8.43
CA VAL A 227 15.99 15.54 9.08
C VAL A 227 15.55 16.74 9.92
N GLU A 228 16.44 17.30 10.74
CA GLU A 228 16.16 18.52 11.52
C GLU A 228 15.82 19.72 10.62
N LYS A 229 16.49 19.84 9.47
CA LYS A 229 16.18 20.88 8.48
C LYS A 229 14.82 20.67 7.79
N GLN A 230 14.37 19.43 7.63
CA GLN A 230 13.04 19.11 7.13
C GLN A 230 11.99 19.48 8.19
N HIS A 231 12.20 19.08 9.44
CA HIS A 231 11.30 19.38 10.55
C HIS A 231 11.21 20.88 10.86
N SER A 232 12.30 21.64 10.76
CA SER A 232 12.29 23.10 10.98
C SER A 232 11.48 23.88 9.94
N ARG A 233 11.14 23.24 8.81
CA ARG A 233 10.23 23.76 7.79
C ARG A 233 8.77 23.33 8.01
N GLY A 234 8.48 22.66 9.13
CA GLY A 234 7.15 22.13 9.45
C GLY A 234 6.75 20.90 8.63
N LYS A 235 7.72 20.19 8.04
CA LYS A 235 7.49 19.03 7.19
C LYS A 235 7.92 17.75 7.89
N LEU A 236 7.18 16.67 7.71
CA LEU A 236 7.55 15.34 8.16
C LEU A 236 8.58 14.71 7.20
N THR A 237 9.26 13.68 7.67
CA THR A 237 10.07 12.78 6.84
C THR A 237 9.19 11.80 6.06
N ALA A 238 9.75 11.16 5.04
CA ALA A 238 9.02 10.18 4.23
C ALA A 238 8.43 9.03 5.05
N ARG A 239 9.13 8.57 6.08
CA ARG A 239 8.69 7.46 6.94
C ARG A 239 7.61 7.89 7.93
N GLU A 240 7.78 9.04 8.58
CA GLU A 240 6.77 9.62 9.49
C GLU A 240 5.43 9.85 8.76
N ARG A 241 5.45 10.30 7.49
CA ARG A 241 4.23 10.45 6.69
C ARG A 241 3.48 9.12 6.50
N LEU A 242 4.21 8.03 6.30
CA LEU A 242 3.63 6.69 6.16
C LEU A 242 3.08 6.15 7.49
N GLU A 243 3.73 6.44 8.60
CA GLU A 243 3.26 6.08 9.94
C GLU A 243 1.91 6.75 10.27
N VAL A 244 1.70 8.00 9.84
CA VAL A 244 0.41 8.69 10.00
C VAL A 244 -0.63 8.18 9.00
N LEU A 245 -0.24 7.92 7.75
CA LEU A 245 -1.15 7.53 6.68
C LEU A 245 -1.72 6.12 6.85
N LEU A 246 -0.89 5.16 7.25
CA LEU A 246 -1.23 3.74 7.29
C LEU A 246 -1.70 3.31 8.68
N ASP A 247 -2.41 2.19 8.76
CA ASP A 247 -2.79 1.58 10.03
C ASP A 247 -1.52 1.13 10.77
N GLU A 248 -1.53 1.28 12.10
CA GLU A 248 -0.39 0.95 12.95
C GLU A 248 0.07 -0.50 12.74
N GLY A 249 1.38 -0.69 12.57
CA GLY A 249 1.99 -2.02 12.35
C GLY A 249 1.69 -2.66 10.99
N SER A 250 0.95 -2.00 10.09
CA SER A 250 0.57 -2.59 8.78
C SER A 250 1.60 -2.41 7.67
N PHE A 251 2.55 -1.48 7.81
CA PHE A 251 3.48 -1.13 6.73
C PHE A 251 4.56 -2.19 6.53
N GLN A 252 4.60 -2.75 5.34
CA GLN A 252 5.65 -3.62 4.86
C GLN A 252 6.47 -2.88 3.80
N GLU A 253 7.76 -2.65 4.08
CA GLU A 253 8.67 -1.94 3.19
C GLU A 253 9.37 -2.88 2.20
N TYR A 254 9.63 -2.37 0.99
CA TYR A 254 10.25 -3.09 -0.12
C TYR A 254 11.47 -2.32 -0.66
N GLY A 255 12.48 -3.05 -1.13
CA GLY A 255 13.68 -2.45 -1.72
C GLY A 255 14.46 -1.54 -0.76
N VAL A 256 14.49 -1.88 0.52
CA VAL A 256 15.07 -1.05 1.60
C VAL A 256 16.56 -0.78 1.37
N PHE A 257 17.31 -1.77 0.89
CA PHE A 257 18.77 -1.68 0.64
C PHE A 257 19.14 -1.39 -0.82
N VAL A 258 18.19 -0.91 -1.64
CA VAL A 258 18.47 -0.54 -3.03
C VAL A 258 19.34 0.72 -3.06
N GLU A 259 20.38 0.72 -3.88
CA GLU A 259 21.29 1.85 -4.10
C GLU A 259 21.34 2.19 -5.59
N HIS A 260 21.62 3.46 -5.91
CA HIS A 260 21.90 3.86 -7.30
C HIS A 260 23.20 3.22 -7.79
N ARG A 261 23.33 3.13 -9.12
CA ARG A 261 24.51 2.54 -9.78
C ARG A 261 25.33 3.55 -10.58
N SER A 262 24.93 4.82 -10.56
CA SER A 262 25.65 5.90 -11.22
C SER A 262 27.03 6.12 -10.61
N ALA A 263 28.03 6.29 -11.47
CA ALA A 263 29.39 6.70 -11.14
C ALA A 263 29.70 8.14 -11.62
N ASN A 264 28.74 8.80 -12.26
CA ASN A 264 28.94 10.15 -12.80
C ASN A 264 29.04 11.18 -11.69
N PHE A 265 29.85 12.21 -11.88
CA PHE A 265 29.93 13.39 -10.98
C PHE A 265 30.20 13.03 -9.50
N GLY A 266 30.94 11.95 -9.22
CA GLY A 266 31.29 11.53 -7.86
C GLY A 266 30.17 10.83 -7.08
N MET A 267 29.08 10.44 -7.77
CA MET A 267 27.95 9.73 -7.15
C MET A 267 28.37 8.39 -6.52
N ASP A 268 29.40 7.72 -7.05
CA ASP A 268 29.92 6.45 -6.53
C ASP A 268 30.38 6.50 -5.07
N GLN A 269 30.77 7.68 -4.58
CA GLN A 269 31.19 7.91 -3.19
C GLN A 269 30.01 8.14 -2.22
N ALA A 270 28.83 8.43 -2.73
CA ALA A 270 27.66 8.79 -1.93
C ALA A 270 26.52 7.79 -2.17
N LYS A 271 26.68 6.54 -1.73
CA LYS A 271 25.62 5.53 -1.84
C LYS A 271 24.77 5.50 -0.58
N ILE A 272 23.50 5.84 -0.73
CA ILE A 272 22.52 5.83 0.36
C ILE A 272 21.44 4.82 0.02
N SER A 273 21.28 3.82 0.89
CA SER A 273 20.25 2.79 0.76
C SER A 273 18.84 3.39 0.73
N GLY A 274 17.98 2.81 -0.10
CA GLY A 274 16.62 3.28 -0.39
C GLY A 274 16.54 4.20 -1.61
N ASP A 275 17.65 4.82 -2.01
CA ASP A 275 17.79 5.72 -3.17
C ASP A 275 16.78 6.89 -3.22
N GLY A 276 16.39 7.41 -2.06
CA GLY A 276 15.53 8.59 -1.93
C GLY A 276 14.03 8.34 -2.10
N VAL A 277 13.58 7.09 -2.02
CA VAL A 277 12.14 6.77 -1.94
C VAL A 277 11.90 5.56 -1.04
N VAL A 278 10.89 5.68 -0.17
CA VAL A 278 10.37 4.60 0.65
C VAL A 278 9.17 4.00 -0.08
N THR A 279 9.15 2.69 -0.35
CA THR A 279 8.06 2.04 -1.08
C THR A 279 7.55 0.82 -0.33
N GLY A 280 6.26 0.54 -0.47
CA GLY A 280 5.70 -0.69 0.06
C GLY A 280 4.19 -0.74 0.10
N SER A 281 3.66 -1.57 0.99
CA SER A 281 2.22 -1.82 1.13
C SER A 281 1.81 -1.76 2.59
N GLY A 282 0.58 -1.35 2.85
CA GLY A 282 -0.03 -1.39 4.18
C GLY A 282 -1.54 -1.41 4.09
N THR A 283 -2.22 -0.98 5.15
CA THR A 283 -3.68 -0.83 5.16
C THR A 283 -4.11 0.55 5.63
N ILE A 284 -5.28 0.99 5.18
CA ILE A 284 -6.01 2.15 5.72
C ILE A 284 -7.43 1.66 6.03
N TYR A 285 -7.82 1.69 7.31
CA TYR A 285 -9.08 1.08 7.77
C TYR A 285 -9.22 -0.39 7.32
N GLY A 286 -8.11 -1.14 7.36
CA GLY A 286 -8.04 -2.53 6.92
C GLY A 286 -8.19 -2.73 5.39
N GLN A 287 -8.25 -1.68 4.59
CA GLN A 287 -8.19 -1.78 3.13
C GLN A 287 -6.74 -1.69 2.67
N ARG A 288 -6.29 -2.70 1.93
CA ARG A 288 -4.90 -2.78 1.43
C ARG A 288 -4.63 -1.63 0.46
N VAL A 289 -3.46 -1.02 0.59
CA VAL A 289 -2.98 0.06 -0.27
C VAL A 289 -1.48 -0.09 -0.55
N CYS A 290 -1.08 0.25 -1.77
CA CYS A 290 0.32 0.40 -2.17
C CYS A 290 0.74 1.86 -2.03
N VAL A 291 1.95 2.10 -1.55
CA VAL A 291 2.44 3.45 -1.27
C VAL A 291 3.87 3.66 -1.73
N TYR A 292 4.19 4.89 -2.11
CA TYR A 292 5.56 5.36 -2.18
C TYR A 292 5.65 6.76 -1.57
N SER A 293 6.73 7.04 -0.84
CA SER A 293 7.00 8.36 -0.27
C SER A 293 8.42 8.77 -0.57
N GLN A 294 8.57 9.89 -1.29
CA GLN A 294 9.88 10.43 -1.66
C GLN A 294 10.55 11.08 -0.43
N ASP A 295 11.84 10.80 -0.26
CA ASP A 295 12.63 11.30 0.87
C ASP A 295 13.52 12.45 0.41
N PHE A 296 13.08 13.68 0.71
CA PHE A 296 13.79 14.89 0.35
C PHE A 296 15.18 15.00 0.99
N THR A 297 15.43 14.30 2.10
CA THR A 297 16.73 14.34 2.77
C THR A 297 17.82 13.63 1.96
N ILE A 298 17.45 12.70 1.07
CA ILE A 298 18.36 11.92 0.22
C ILE A 298 18.35 12.52 -1.20
N PHE A 299 19.46 13.14 -1.61
CA PHE A 299 19.61 13.82 -2.91
C PHE A 299 18.46 14.78 -3.29
N GLY A 300 17.81 15.44 -2.32
CA GLY A 300 16.67 16.31 -2.59
C GLY A 300 15.43 15.56 -3.09
N GLY A 301 15.32 14.26 -2.82
CA GLY A 301 14.27 13.38 -3.34
C GLY A 301 14.34 13.21 -4.86
N SER A 302 15.47 13.53 -5.50
CA SER A 302 15.60 13.49 -6.96
C SER A 302 15.41 12.08 -7.52
N LEU A 303 14.65 11.99 -8.61
CA LEU A 303 14.30 10.72 -9.25
C LEU A 303 15.49 10.18 -10.06
N SER A 304 16.00 9.03 -9.67
CA SER A 304 17.03 8.22 -10.36
C SER A 304 16.44 6.98 -11.06
N GLU A 305 17.29 6.26 -11.78
CA GLU A 305 16.96 4.94 -12.34
C GLU A 305 16.42 4.00 -11.26
N MET A 306 17.15 3.83 -10.16
CA MET A 306 16.81 2.84 -9.14
C MET A 306 15.65 3.29 -8.23
N ASN A 307 15.52 4.59 -7.96
CA ASN A 307 14.33 5.18 -7.34
C ASN A 307 13.07 4.89 -8.18
N SER A 308 13.12 5.17 -9.49
CA SER A 308 11.98 4.93 -10.38
C SER A 308 11.61 3.45 -10.45
N LYS A 309 12.59 2.54 -10.47
CA LYS A 309 12.37 1.09 -10.44
C LYS A 309 11.65 0.63 -9.17
N LYS A 310 11.95 1.22 -8.00
CA LYS A 310 11.22 0.94 -6.76
C LYS A 310 9.75 1.37 -6.86
N ILE A 311 9.48 2.55 -7.41
CA ILE A 311 8.11 3.06 -7.62
C ILE A 311 7.37 2.16 -8.62
N CYS A 312 8.00 1.85 -9.75
CA CYS A 312 7.45 0.96 -10.76
C CYS A 312 7.10 -0.42 -10.19
N HIS A 313 7.98 -0.98 -9.36
CA HIS A 313 7.73 -2.28 -8.72
C HIS A 313 6.46 -2.28 -7.86
N ILE A 314 6.24 -1.22 -7.06
CA ILE A 314 5.04 -1.16 -6.20
C ILE A 314 3.77 -0.88 -7.02
N MET A 315 3.86 -0.08 -8.09
CA MET A 315 2.77 0.11 -9.05
C MET A 315 2.42 -1.20 -9.78
N ASP A 316 3.42 -1.99 -10.18
CA ASP A 316 3.21 -3.30 -10.81
C ASP A 316 2.53 -4.29 -9.87
N ILE A 317 2.89 -4.29 -8.58
CA ILE A 317 2.18 -5.08 -7.56
C ILE A 317 0.74 -4.61 -7.49
N ALA A 318 0.51 -3.30 -7.30
CA ALA A 318 -0.82 -2.72 -7.16
C ALA A 318 -1.75 -3.07 -8.34
N ALA A 319 -1.25 -2.97 -9.57
CA ALA A 319 -1.99 -3.35 -10.77
C ALA A 319 -2.32 -4.85 -10.79
N LYS A 320 -1.37 -5.73 -10.42
CA LYS A 320 -1.57 -7.19 -10.42
C LYS A 320 -2.61 -7.65 -9.41
N VAL A 321 -2.64 -7.05 -8.22
CA VAL A 321 -3.56 -7.48 -7.13
C VAL A 321 -4.80 -6.60 -7.00
N GLY A 322 -4.94 -5.55 -7.82
CA GLY A 322 -6.07 -4.64 -7.81
C GLY A 322 -6.14 -3.81 -6.52
N MET A 323 -5.03 -3.17 -6.15
CA MET A 323 -4.93 -2.29 -4.98
C MET A 323 -4.75 -0.82 -5.38
N PRO A 324 -5.34 0.14 -4.65
CA PRO A 324 -5.06 1.56 -4.87
C PRO A 324 -3.58 1.90 -4.63
N VAL A 325 -3.12 3.00 -5.25
CA VAL A 325 -1.77 3.54 -5.06
C VAL A 325 -1.82 4.97 -4.53
N ILE A 326 -1.07 5.23 -3.46
CA ILE A 326 -0.86 6.59 -2.94
C ILE A 326 0.62 6.98 -3.11
N GLY A 327 0.85 8.03 -3.90
CA GLY A 327 2.16 8.64 -4.07
C GLY A 327 2.33 9.87 -3.22
N ILE A 328 3.33 9.90 -2.35
CA ILE A 328 3.70 11.08 -1.56
C ILE A 328 4.93 11.71 -2.18
N ASN A 329 4.73 12.88 -2.80
CA ASN A 329 5.70 13.57 -3.61
C ASN A 329 6.37 14.71 -2.83
N ASP A 330 7.70 14.63 -2.76
CA ASP A 330 8.59 15.62 -2.15
C ASP A 330 9.97 15.50 -2.81
N SER A 331 10.06 16.02 -4.04
CA SER A 331 11.19 15.81 -4.95
C SER A 331 11.55 17.08 -5.71
N GLY A 332 12.85 17.40 -5.72
CA GLY A 332 13.41 18.47 -6.55
C GLY A 332 13.37 18.19 -8.07
N GLY A 333 12.85 17.04 -8.51
CA GLY A 333 12.73 16.67 -9.92
C GLY A 333 13.72 15.58 -10.35
N ALA A 334 14.19 15.66 -11.60
CA ALA A 334 15.13 14.68 -12.17
C ALA A 334 16.49 14.71 -11.46
N ARG A 335 17.10 13.54 -11.26
CA ARG A 335 18.50 13.46 -10.83
C ARG A 335 19.42 13.72 -12.01
N ILE A 336 19.82 14.98 -12.17
CA ILE A 336 20.60 15.47 -13.32
C ILE A 336 21.89 14.67 -13.53
N GLN A 337 22.53 14.21 -12.45
CA GLN A 337 23.79 13.45 -12.48
C GLN A 337 23.65 12.11 -13.21
N GLU A 338 22.45 11.53 -13.27
CA GLU A 338 22.17 10.28 -13.99
C GLU A 338 21.74 10.51 -15.45
N GLY A 339 21.58 11.77 -15.87
CA GLY A 339 21.26 12.11 -17.26
C GLY A 339 19.95 11.45 -17.74
N VAL A 340 20.03 10.77 -18.88
CA VAL A 340 18.86 10.16 -19.55
C VAL A 340 18.24 9.00 -18.77
N ASP A 341 18.97 8.36 -17.86
CA ASP A 341 18.43 7.27 -17.04
C ASP A 341 17.32 7.77 -16.10
N SER A 342 17.45 9.02 -15.62
CA SER A 342 16.40 9.69 -14.84
C SER A 342 15.13 9.92 -15.69
N LEU A 343 15.29 10.32 -16.96
CA LEU A 343 14.16 10.51 -17.89
C LEU A 343 13.48 9.19 -18.25
N ALA A 344 14.26 8.13 -18.48
CA ALA A 344 13.73 6.79 -18.69
C ALA A 344 12.90 6.33 -17.49
N GLY A 345 13.40 6.61 -16.27
CA GLY A 345 12.67 6.37 -15.03
C GLY A 345 11.31 7.07 -14.96
N TYR A 346 11.24 8.33 -15.38
CA TYR A 346 9.95 9.03 -15.50
C TYR A 346 9.02 8.35 -16.51
N GLY A 347 9.52 8.01 -17.70
CA GLY A 347 8.73 7.34 -18.74
C GLY A 347 8.09 6.04 -18.27
N GLU A 348 8.83 5.23 -17.51
CA GLU A 348 8.33 3.97 -16.94
C GLU A 348 7.23 4.18 -15.89
N ILE A 349 7.29 5.26 -15.11
CA ILE A 349 6.23 5.62 -14.16
C ILE A 349 5.00 6.12 -14.92
N PHE A 350 5.17 7.01 -15.89
CA PHE A 350 4.05 7.57 -16.66
C PHE A 350 3.27 6.50 -17.41
N ARG A 351 3.97 5.55 -18.04
CA ARG A 351 3.32 4.42 -18.72
C ARG A 351 2.41 3.64 -17.77
N ARG A 352 2.87 3.37 -16.55
CA ARG A 352 2.07 2.69 -15.52
C ARG A 352 0.91 3.54 -15.01
N ASN A 353 1.08 4.86 -14.85
CA ASN A 353 -0.04 5.73 -14.49
C ASN A 353 -1.19 5.63 -15.51
N VAL A 354 -0.84 5.61 -16.81
CA VAL A 354 -1.81 5.46 -17.90
C VAL A 354 -2.45 4.07 -17.90
N GLU A 355 -1.65 3.00 -17.79
CA GLU A 355 -2.15 1.62 -17.76
C GLU A 355 -3.07 1.33 -16.55
N MET A 356 -2.84 2.01 -15.43
CA MET A 356 -3.63 1.87 -14.20
C MET A 356 -4.83 2.81 -14.11
N SER A 357 -4.95 3.78 -15.02
CA SER A 357 -6.03 4.77 -15.02
C SER A 357 -7.39 4.08 -15.22
N GLY A 358 -8.33 4.33 -14.31
CA GLY A 358 -9.63 3.64 -14.30
C GLY A 358 -9.56 2.14 -13.96
N VAL A 359 -8.42 1.62 -13.51
CA VAL A 359 -8.25 0.23 -13.07
C VAL A 359 -8.12 0.14 -11.55
N VAL A 360 -7.21 0.92 -10.97
CA VAL A 360 -7.09 1.10 -9.53
C VAL A 360 -7.02 2.59 -9.20
N PRO A 361 -7.57 3.05 -8.07
CA PRO A 361 -7.49 4.47 -7.72
C PRO A 361 -6.04 4.90 -7.47
N GLN A 362 -5.66 6.04 -8.05
CA GLN A 362 -4.34 6.65 -7.93
C GLN A 362 -4.47 8.03 -7.27
N ILE A 363 -3.81 8.21 -6.12
CA ILE A 363 -3.87 9.45 -5.33
C ILE A 363 -2.46 10.00 -5.18
N SER A 364 -2.27 11.29 -5.48
CA SER A 364 -0.99 12.00 -5.30
C SER A 364 -1.09 13.05 -4.19
N LEU A 365 -0.18 12.97 -3.23
CA LEU A 365 -0.02 13.95 -2.15
C LEU A 365 1.25 14.74 -2.40
N ILE A 366 1.10 16.03 -2.71
CA ILE A 366 2.22 16.94 -2.90
C ILE A 366 2.52 17.60 -1.56
N MET A 367 3.58 17.12 -0.92
CA MET A 367 4.00 17.55 0.43
C MET A 367 5.39 18.19 0.36
N GLY A 368 5.68 18.86 -0.75
CA GLY A 368 6.98 19.42 -1.03
C GLY A 368 7.08 19.98 -2.44
N SER A 369 8.32 20.07 -2.94
CA SER A 369 8.53 20.46 -4.33
C SER A 369 8.17 19.30 -5.26
N CYS A 370 7.65 19.63 -6.44
CA CYS A 370 7.44 18.71 -7.54
C CYS A 370 7.69 19.50 -8.82
N ALA A 371 8.89 19.36 -9.40
CA ALA A 371 9.34 20.21 -10.50
C ALA A 371 9.73 19.41 -11.75
N GLY A 372 9.60 20.03 -12.93
CA GLY A 372 10.03 19.43 -14.18
C GLY A 372 9.16 18.25 -14.58
N GLY A 373 9.79 17.15 -14.99
CA GLY A 373 9.07 15.93 -15.36
C GLY A 373 8.21 15.33 -14.25
N ALA A 374 8.54 15.60 -12.97
CA ALA A 374 7.84 15.02 -11.83
C ALA A 374 6.35 15.35 -11.79
N VAL A 375 5.93 16.51 -12.33
CA VAL A 375 4.54 16.97 -12.26
C VAL A 375 3.59 16.15 -13.13
N TYR A 376 4.10 15.46 -14.15
CA TYR A 376 3.25 14.72 -15.08
C TYR A 376 2.68 13.44 -14.47
N SER A 377 3.37 12.81 -13.51
CA SER A 377 2.80 11.64 -12.83
C SER A 377 1.56 12.01 -12.00
N PRO A 378 1.60 13.00 -11.09
CA PRO A 378 0.40 13.52 -10.42
C PRO A 378 -0.67 14.06 -11.38
N ALA A 379 -0.30 14.66 -12.52
CA ALA A 379 -1.29 15.12 -13.50
C ALA A 379 -2.09 13.96 -14.11
N LEU A 380 -1.52 12.75 -14.17
CA LEU A 380 -2.14 11.54 -14.69
C LEU A 380 -2.90 10.73 -13.63
N THR A 381 -2.70 11.00 -12.33
CA THR A 381 -3.45 10.35 -11.24
C THR A 381 -4.85 10.94 -11.06
N ASP A 382 -5.73 10.22 -10.37
CA ASP A 382 -7.14 10.59 -10.25
C ASP A 382 -7.34 11.84 -9.39
N PHE A 383 -6.58 11.93 -8.28
CA PHE A 383 -6.67 13.04 -7.33
C PHE A 383 -5.30 13.56 -6.91
N VAL A 384 -5.18 14.88 -6.85
CA VAL A 384 -3.98 15.61 -6.44
C VAL A 384 -4.33 16.47 -5.23
N PHE A 385 -3.74 16.16 -4.08
CA PHE A 385 -3.86 16.95 -2.86
C PHE A 385 -2.55 17.65 -2.55
N MET A 386 -2.64 18.89 -2.06
CA MET A 386 -1.48 19.73 -1.74
C MET A 386 -1.50 20.18 -0.28
N VAL A 387 -0.34 20.61 0.23
CA VAL A 387 -0.21 21.22 1.57
C VAL A 387 0.11 22.71 1.43
N ARG A 388 -0.64 23.57 2.12
CA ARG A 388 -0.48 25.03 2.02
C ARG A 388 0.89 25.47 2.55
N GLY A 389 1.52 26.39 1.83
CA GLY A 389 2.80 27.01 2.22
C GLY A 389 4.05 26.12 2.18
N SER A 390 3.90 24.81 1.96
CA SER A 390 5.03 23.86 1.97
C SER A 390 5.15 23.04 0.69
N SER A 391 4.19 23.15 -0.25
CA SER A 391 4.16 22.38 -1.49
C SER A 391 3.99 23.25 -2.73
N CYS A 392 4.67 22.86 -3.82
CA CYS A 392 4.59 23.54 -5.10
C CYS A 392 4.74 22.57 -6.29
N MET A 393 4.09 22.89 -7.42
CA MET A 393 4.20 22.15 -8.67
C MET A 393 4.46 23.10 -9.85
N PHE A 394 5.44 22.79 -10.70
CA PHE A 394 5.61 23.52 -11.97
C PHE A 394 6.47 22.73 -12.95
N VAL A 395 6.20 22.88 -14.25
CA VAL A 395 7.04 22.28 -15.31
C VAL A 395 8.38 23.01 -15.39
N THR A 396 8.35 24.35 -15.38
CA THR A 396 9.54 25.19 -15.54
C THR A 396 9.72 26.02 -14.28
N GLY A 397 10.91 25.96 -13.67
CA GLY A 397 11.19 26.70 -12.43
C GLY A 397 11.30 28.22 -12.64
N PRO A 398 11.09 29.03 -11.58
CA PRO A 398 11.12 30.49 -11.67
C PRO A 398 12.42 31.06 -12.26
N ASP A 399 13.57 30.46 -11.94
CA ASP A 399 14.86 30.93 -12.44
C ASP A 399 14.99 30.79 -13.97
N VAL A 400 14.33 29.80 -14.57
CA VAL A 400 14.31 29.61 -16.02
C VAL A 400 13.32 30.58 -16.66
N ILE A 401 12.15 30.79 -16.04
CA ILE A 401 11.16 31.79 -16.49
C ILE A 401 11.79 33.17 -16.53
N ARG A 402 12.49 33.60 -15.46
CA ARG A 402 13.19 34.89 -15.42
C ARG A 402 14.21 35.02 -16.54
N LYS A 403 14.97 33.96 -16.86
CA LYS A 403 15.99 34.01 -17.91
C LYS A 403 15.42 34.06 -19.32
N VAL A 404 14.26 33.44 -19.56
CA VAL A 404 13.68 33.29 -20.92
C VAL A 404 12.65 34.36 -21.24
N THR A 405 11.78 34.67 -20.27
CA THR A 405 10.63 35.58 -20.45
C THR A 405 10.83 36.92 -19.75
N PHE A 406 11.87 37.05 -18.92
CA PHE A 406 12.13 38.21 -18.07
C PHE A 406 11.05 38.47 -17.01
N GLU A 407 10.14 37.51 -16.80
CA GLU A 407 9.13 37.58 -15.74
C GLU A 407 9.74 37.16 -14.38
N GLU A 408 9.55 38.00 -13.37
CA GLU A 408 9.90 37.67 -11.99
C GLU A 408 8.69 37.11 -11.25
N VAL A 409 8.79 35.85 -10.83
CA VAL A 409 7.74 35.15 -10.09
C VAL A 409 8.37 34.33 -8.98
N THR A 410 7.70 34.18 -7.84
CA THR A 410 8.15 33.30 -6.76
C THR A 410 7.69 31.86 -7.00
N GLN A 411 8.23 30.87 -6.27
CA GLN A 411 7.73 29.49 -6.38
C GLN A 411 6.26 29.36 -5.96
N GLU A 412 5.84 30.11 -4.94
CA GLU A 412 4.46 30.10 -4.44
C GLU A 412 3.50 30.77 -5.45
N ASP A 413 3.91 31.88 -6.05
CA ASP A 413 3.09 32.60 -7.05
C ASP A 413 3.00 31.85 -8.40
N LEU A 414 4.01 31.03 -8.70
CA LEU A 414 4.04 30.23 -9.92
C LEU A 414 3.22 28.94 -9.80
N GLY A 415 3.43 28.22 -8.71
CA GLY A 415 2.98 26.83 -8.58
C GLY A 415 2.59 26.43 -7.17
N GLY A 416 2.34 27.40 -6.28
CA GLY A 416 1.88 27.15 -4.93
C GLY A 416 0.49 26.53 -4.91
N SER A 417 0.14 25.93 -3.77
CA SER A 417 -1.14 25.25 -3.57
C SER A 417 -2.35 26.13 -3.93
N ALA A 418 -2.32 27.44 -3.65
CA ALA A 418 -3.40 28.36 -3.95
C ALA A 418 -3.63 28.55 -5.46
N ILE A 419 -2.55 28.58 -6.26
CA ILE A 419 -2.63 28.68 -7.72
C ILE A 419 -3.28 27.42 -8.28
N HIS A 420 -2.92 26.25 -7.77
CA HIS A 420 -3.44 24.98 -8.26
C HIS A 420 -4.85 24.64 -7.81
N THR A 421 -5.29 25.13 -6.64
CA THR A 421 -6.67 24.90 -6.17
C THR A 421 -7.66 25.97 -6.59
N LYS A 422 -7.22 27.19 -6.94
CA LYS A 422 -8.12 28.30 -7.32
C LYS A 422 -8.13 28.62 -8.80
N LYS A 423 -6.96 28.59 -9.46
CA LYS A 423 -6.79 29.14 -10.81
C LYS A 423 -6.67 28.05 -11.87
N THR A 424 -5.76 27.10 -11.70
CA THR A 424 -5.48 26.10 -12.75
C THR A 424 -6.37 24.87 -12.67
N GLY A 425 -6.94 24.58 -11.50
CA GLY A 425 -7.76 23.40 -11.25
C GLY A 425 -6.97 22.09 -11.29
N VAL A 426 -5.63 22.13 -11.23
CA VAL A 426 -4.78 20.92 -11.19
C VAL A 426 -4.95 20.18 -9.88
N ALA A 427 -4.94 20.89 -8.75
CA ALA A 427 -5.14 20.28 -7.44
C ALA A 427 -6.63 20.18 -7.09
N ASP A 428 -7.01 19.12 -6.39
CA ASP A 428 -8.37 18.87 -5.91
C ASP A 428 -8.63 19.55 -4.57
N ARG A 429 -7.64 19.60 -3.69
CA ARG A 429 -7.74 20.30 -2.41
C ARG A 429 -6.38 20.62 -1.84
N ALA A 430 -6.31 21.72 -1.08
CA ALA A 430 -5.13 22.08 -0.30
C ALA A 430 -5.46 22.12 1.20
N PHE A 431 -4.66 21.39 1.99
CA PHE A 431 -4.81 21.23 3.44
C PHE A 431 -3.88 22.16 4.22
N SER A 432 -4.16 22.39 5.50
CA SER A 432 -3.39 23.34 6.32
C SER A 432 -1.95 22.91 6.51
N ASP A 433 -1.75 21.62 6.79
CA ASP A 433 -0.47 21.02 7.14
C ASP A 433 -0.44 19.54 6.74
N GLU A 434 0.72 18.90 6.93
CA GLU A 434 0.95 17.51 6.54
C GLU A 434 0.09 16.52 7.32
N ILE A 435 -0.15 16.76 8.62
CA ILE A 435 -0.92 15.85 9.46
C ILE A 435 -2.42 15.93 9.10
N ASP A 436 -2.95 17.14 8.91
CA ASP A 436 -4.31 17.33 8.38
C ASP A 436 -4.45 16.65 7.02
N ALA A 437 -3.52 16.88 6.09
CA ALA A 437 -3.55 16.25 4.77
C ALA A 437 -3.65 14.72 4.86
N LEU A 438 -2.77 14.08 5.64
CA LEU A 438 -2.73 12.62 5.75
C LEU A 438 -4.02 12.08 6.41
N ARG A 439 -4.54 12.74 7.45
CA ARG A 439 -5.81 12.37 8.10
C ARG A 439 -7.01 12.51 7.16
N GLN A 440 -7.07 13.60 6.39
CA GLN A 440 -8.15 13.84 5.45
C GLN A 440 -8.09 12.87 4.28
N VAL A 441 -6.89 12.50 3.82
CA VAL A 441 -6.70 11.49 2.79
C VAL A 441 -7.14 10.11 3.29
N ARG A 442 -6.89 9.76 4.55
CA ARG A 442 -7.47 8.54 5.14
C ARG A 442 -8.99 8.58 5.08
N LYS A 443 -9.63 9.69 5.50
CA LYS A 443 -11.09 9.86 5.42
C LYS A 443 -11.59 9.74 3.99
N PHE A 444 -10.92 10.38 3.04
CA PHE A 444 -11.22 10.31 1.61
C PHE A 444 -11.10 8.88 1.06
N PHE A 445 -10.06 8.15 1.47
CA PHE A 445 -9.81 6.78 1.05
C PHE A 445 -10.96 5.84 1.41
N SER A 446 -11.72 6.13 2.47
CA SER A 446 -12.90 5.34 2.85
C SER A 446 -14.00 5.32 1.77
N PHE A 447 -14.04 6.32 0.88
CA PHE A 447 -15.01 6.39 -0.22
C PHE A 447 -14.55 5.60 -1.46
N MET A 448 -13.27 5.19 -1.52
CA MET A 448 -12.69 4.58 -2.70
C MET A 448 -12.90 3.06 -2.71
N PRO A 449 -13.31 2.46 -3.85
CA PRO A 449 -13.18 1.02 -4.03
C PRO A 449 -11.71 0.60 -4.08
N ALA A 450 -11.44 -0.70 -3.99
CA ALA A 450 -10.07 -1.20 -4.14
C ALA A 450 -9.61 -1.12 -5.61
N ASN A 451 -10.53 -1.37 -6.54
CA ASN A 451 -10.31 -1.38 -7.99
C ASN A 451 -11.65 -1.32 -8.74
N ASN A 452 -11.61 -1.20 -10.07
CA ASN A 452 -12.78 -1.10 -10.94
C ASN A 452 -13.68 -2.34 -11.03
N LYS A 453 -13.30 -3.48 -10.42
CA LYS A 453 -14.15 -4.68 -10.31
C LYS A 453 -14.89 -4.77 -8.99
N SER A 454 -14.64 -3.83 -8.09
CA SER A 454 -15.23 -3.76 -6.76
C SER A 454 -16.02 -2.46 -6.60
N THR A 455 -17.00 -2.49 -5.71
CA THR A 455 -17.67 -1.27 -5.23
C THR A 455 -16.95 -0.75 -3.99
N ALA A 456 -17.18 0.52 -3.65
CA ALA A 456 -16.71 1.08 -2.38
C ALA A 456 -17.25 0.27 -1.19
N ARG A 457 -16.46 0.17 -0.12
CA ARG A 457 -16.87 -0.55 1.09
C ARG A 457 -18.12 0.09 1.71
N PHE A 458 -19.11 -0.74 1.99
CA PHE A 458 -20.27 -0.35 2.77
C PHE A 458 -19.83 0.07 4.18
N ARG A 459 -20.39 1.16 4.68
CA ARG A 459 -20.19 1.63 6.05
C ARG A 459 -21.54 1.65 6.76
N GLU A 460 -21.66 0.92 7.85
CA GLU A 460 -22.84 1.00 8.71
C GLU A 460 -23.05 2.43 9.20
N THR A 461 -24.31 2.88 9.20
CA THR A 461 -24.71 4.19 9.70
C THR A 461 -25.96 4.06 10.55
N ARG A 462 -26.10 4.98 11.51
CA ARG A 462 -27.30 5.14 12.33
C ARG A 462 -28.28 6.17 11.75
N ASP A 463 -27.89 6.87 10.68
CA ASP A 463 -28.76 7.83 10.00
C ASP A 463 -29.83 7.06 9.21
N THR A 464 -31.10 7.27 9.55
CA THR A 464 -32.19 6.51 8.94
C THR A 464 -32.38 6.95 7.49
N VAL A 465 -32.69 5.98 6.63
CA VAL A 465 -32.81 6.22 5.18
C VAL A 465 -34.11 6.93 4.79
N ASP A 466 -35.10 6.89 5.68
CA ASP A 466 -36.42 7.48 5.56
C ASP A 466 -36.56 8.85 6.24
N ARG A 467 -35.47 9.38 6.83
CA ARG A 467 -35.45 10.72 7.44
C ARG A 467 -35.96 11.77 6.46
N GLU A 468 -36.98 12.50 6.89
CA GLU A 468 -37.44 13.71 6.20
C GLU A 468 -36.69 14.94 6.71
N SER A 469 -36.53 15.94 5.84
CA SER A 469 -35.83 17.18 6.14
C SER A 469 -36.71 18.38 5.83
N GLU A 470 -37.58 18.75 6.77
CA GLU A 470 -38.58 19.82 6.59
C GLU A 470 -37.98 21.16 6.13
N SER A 471 -36.73 21.48 6.51
CA SER A 471 -36.07 22.72 6.06
C SER A 471 -35.92 22.81 4.53
N LEU A 472 -35.90 21.67 3.83
CA LEU A 472 -35.81 21.64 2.37
C LEU A 472 -37.06 22.18 1.68
N ASN A 473 -38.22 22.14 2.34
CA ASN A 473 -39.47 22.69 1.80
C ASN A 473 -39.42 24.22 1.65
N THR A 474 -38.46 24.88 2.32
CA THR A 474 -38.26 26.33 2.28
C THR A 474 -36.89 26.75 1.72
N LEU A 475 -36.10 25.80 1.19
CA LEU A 475 -34.75 26.09 0.71
C LEU A 475 -34.75 27.02 -0.52
N VAL A 476 -35.67 26.80 -1.45
CA VAL A 476 -35.74 27.56 -2.71
C VAL A 476 -36.54 28.85 -2.49
N PRO A 477 -35.94 30.04 -2.71
CA PRO A 477 -36.66 31.29 -2.59
C PRO A 477 -37.74 31.43 -3.68
N HIS A 478 -38.85 32.09 -3.34
CA HIS A 478 -39.92 32.37 -4.30
C HIS A 478 -39.44 33.22 -5.49
N SER A 479 -38.54 34.19 -5.24
CA SER A 479 -37.96 34.99 -6.33
C SER A 479 -36.85 34.22 -7.03
N SER A 480 -36.97 34.05 -8.34
CA SER A 480 -35.98 33.37 -9.17
C SER A 480 -34.63 34.10 -9.26
N SER A 481 -34.57 35.38 -8.87
CA SER A 481 -33.33 36.18 -8.81
C SER A 481 -32.53 35.97 -7.53
N ILE A 482 -33.12 35.38 -6.48
CA ILE A 482 -32.45 35.16 -5.20
C ILE A 482 -31.77 33.79 -5.22
N PRO A 483 -30.45 33.70 -4.99
CA PRO A 483 -29.75 32.44 -4.87
C PRO A 483 -29.96 31.79 -3.49
N TYR A 484 -29.62 30.51 -3.38
CA TYR A 484 -29.57 29.75 -2.13
C TYR A 484 -28.36 28.83 -2.15
N ASP A 485 -28.01 28.27 -0.98
CA ASP A 485 -26.86 27.40 -0.86
C ASP A 485 -27.20 25.92 -1.14
N MET A 486 -26.69 25.39 -2.25
CA MET A 486 -26.88 23.97 -2.59
C MET A 486 -26.20 23.01 -1.61
N TYR A 487 -25.23 23.47 -0.80
CA TYR A 487 -24.64 22.65 0.27
C TYR A 487 -25.68 22.21 1.29
N GLU A 488 -26.69 23.02 1.59
CA GLU A 488 -27.74 22.63 2.54
C GLU A 488 -28.42 21.34 2.07
N LEU A 489 -28.82 21.27 0.79
CA LEU A 489 -29.43 20.07 0.24
C LEU A 489 -28.49 18.87 0.31
N ILE A 490 -27.23 19.03 -0.13
CA ILE A 490 -26.22 17.96 -0.11
C ILE A 490 -26.04 17.40 1.30
N HIS A 491 -25.85 18.25 2.30
CA HIS A 491 -25.69 17.82 3.69
C HIS A 491 -26.96 17.18 4.24
N LYS A 492 -28.16 17.64 3.86
CA LYS A 492 -29.41 17.03 4.33
C LYS A 492 -29.65 15.65 3.74
N VAL A 493 -29.17 15.36 2.52
CA VAL A 493 -29.32 14.04 1.91
C VAL A 493 -28.19 13.06 2.23
N CYS A 494 -26.99 13.54 2.55
CA CYS A 494 -25.87 12.68 2.95
C CYS A 494 -26.05 12.10 4.36
N ASP A 495 -25.57 10.88 4.55
CA ASP A 495 -25.50 10.22 5.86
C ASP A 495 -24.67 11.09 6.83
N GLU A 496 -25.23 11.35 8.02
CA GLU A 496 -24.58 12.13 9.09
C GLU A 496 -24.19 13.56 8.65
N GLY A 497 -24.74 14.05 7.53
CA GLY A 497 -24.33 15.31 6.91
C GLY A 497 -22.89 15.31 6.37
N VAL A 498 -22.25 14.14 6.25
CA VAL A 498 -20.85 14.05 5.87
C VAL A 498 -20.68 14.10 4.35
N PHE A 499 -20.10 15.19 3.88
CA PHE A 499 -19.72 15.39 2.49
C PHE A 499 -18.22 15.70 2.38
N PHE A 500 -17.52 15.01 1.50
CA PHE A 500 -16.13 15.29 1.15
C PHE A 500 -16.09 15.98 -0.22
N GLU A 501 -15.96 17.29 -0.19
CA GLU A 501 -15.90 18.10 -1.41
C GLU A 501 -14.53 18.04 -2.10
N LEU A 502 -14.57 18.03 -3.43
CA LEU A 502 -13.42 18.15 -4.34
C LEU A 502 -13.48 19.47 -5.11
N LYS A 503 -12.32 20.11 -5.25
CA LYS A 503 -12.12 21.42 -5.87
C LYS A 503 -13.04 22.51 -5.32
N PRO A 504 -13.11 22.72 -3.98
CA PRO A 504 -13.97 23.76 -3.39
C PRO A 504 -13.62 25.19 -3.82
N ASP A 505 -12.38 25.38 -4.24
CA ASP A 505 -11.82 26.68 -4.57
C ASP A 505 -11.78 26.96 -6.09
N PHE A 506 -12.14 26.00 -6.94
CA PHE A 506 -12.10 26.08 -8.40
C PHE A 506 -13.47 25.77 -9.01
N ALA A 507 -13.89 26.58 -9.99
CA ALA A 507 -15.22 26.48 -10.62
C ALA A 507 -16.34 26.33 -9.58
N LYS A 508 -16.48 27.34 -8.72
CA LYS A 508 -17.39 27.32 -7.56
C LYS A 508 -18.87 27.29 -7.93
N ASN A 509 -19.19 27.57 -9.20
CA ASN A 509 -20.51 27.45 -9.81
C ASN A 509 -21.00 26.00 -9.97
N ILE A 510 -20.12 25.00 -9.79
CA ILE A 510 -20.48 23.58 -9.71
C ILE A 510 -19.76 22.90 -8.53
N ILE A 511 -20.48 22.04 -7.83
CA ILE A 511 -20.01 21.29 -6.66
C ILE A 511 -19.79 19.84 -7.10
N THR A 512 -18.67 19.26 -6.67
CA THR A 512 -18.34 17.85 -6.89
C THR A 512 -17.78 17.26 -5.61
N GLY A 513 -18.16 16.04 -5.26
CA GLY A 513 -17.61 15.38 -4.08
C GLY A 513 -18.31 14.08 -3.73
N PHE A 514 -17.84 13.45 -2.66
CA PHE A 514 -18.35 12.16 -2.21
C PHE A 514 -19.14 12.29 -0.91
N GLY A 515 -20.28 11.62 -0.85
CA GLY A 515 -21.05 11.40 0.37
C GLY A 515 -21.41 9.93 0.51
N ARG A 516 -22.26 9.62 1.48
CA ARG A 516 -22.93 8.31 1.57
C ARG A 516 -24.44 8.48 1.69
N ILE A 517 -25.18 7.53 1.14
CA ILE A 517 -26.62 7.40 1.36
C ILE A 517 -26.91 5.95 1.77
N GLY A 518 -27.39 5.75 2.99
CA GLY A 518 -27.65 4.42 3.54
C GLY A 518 -26.40 3.55 3.58
N GLY A 519 -25.24 4.14 3.91
CA GLY A 519 -23.96 3.44 4.05
C GLY A 519 -23.16 3.20 2.75
N HIS A 520 -23.74 3.50 1.59
CA HIS A 520 -23.08 3.35 0.28
C HIS A 520 -22.47 4.66 -0.21
N THR A 521 -21.26 4.63 -0.76
CA THR A 521 -20.62 5.81 -1.39
C THR A 521 -21.43 6.28 -2.60
N VAL A 522 -21.64 7.60 -2.68
CA VAL A 522 -22.32 8.28 -3.79
C VAL A 522 -21.48 9.49 -4.21
N GLY A 523 -21.30 9.67 -5.51
CA GLY A 523 -20.73 10.89 -6.10
C GLY A 523 -21.82 11.93 -6.32
N PHE A 524 -21.59 13.17 -5.91
CA PHE A 524 -22.52 14.28 -6.12
C PHE A 524 -21.99 15.26 -7.15
N VAL A 525 -22.85 15.70 -8.06
CA VAL A 525 -22.61 16.82 -8.97
C VAL A 525 -23.76 17.80 -8.82
N ALA A 526 -23.49 19.05 -8.45
CA ALA A 526 -24.57 20.00 -8.17
C ALA A 526 -24.26 21.41 -8.65
N ASN A 527 -25.22 22.12 -9.24
CA ASN A 527 -25.05 23.55 -9.53
C ASN A 527 -25.09 24.36 -8.23
N GLN A 528 -24.31 25.44 -8.13
CA GLN A 528 -24.27 26.32 -6.96
C GLN A 528 -24.80 27.72 -7.31
N PRO A 529 -26.08 28.03 -6.99
CA PRO A 529 -26.69 29.31 -7.32
C PRO A 529 -25.96 30.53 -6.74
N LEU A 530 -25.26 30.40 -5.60
CA LEU A 530 -24.47 31.47 -5.00
C LEU A 530 -23.26 31.91 -5.85
N HIS A 531 -22.87 31.12 -6.85
CA HIS A 531 -21.71 31.39 -7.69
C HIS A 531 -22.09 31.37 -9.16
N LEU A 532 -21.96 32.53 -9.83
CA LEU A 532 -22.33 32.72 -11.24
C LEU A 532 -23.76 32.23 -11.55
N ALA A 533 -24.69 32.37 -10.59
CA ALA A 533 -26.07 31.88 -10.68
C ALA A 533 -26.20 30.38 -11.01
N GLY A 534 -25.17 29.56 -10.75
CA GLY A 534 -25.16 28.13 -11.05
C GLY A 534 -24.96 27.78 -12.54
N CYS A 535 -24.59 28.74 -13.39
CA CYS A 535 -24.38 28.49 -14.82
C CYS A 535 -23.20 27.55 -15.09
N LEU A 536 -23.23 26.84 -16.22
CA LEU A 536 -22.10 26.05 -16.70
C LEU A 536 -21.13 26.91 -17.50
N ASP A 537 -19.83 26.72 -17.30
CA ASP A 537 -18.75 27.35 -18.07
C ASP A 537 -17.66 26.32 -18.38
N ILE A 538 -16.56 26.75 -19.01
CA ILE A 538 -15.43 25.87 -19.36
C ILE A 538 -14.91 25.11 -18.14
N ASP A 539 -14.66 25.81 -17.04
CA ASP A 539 -14.00 25.21 -15.88
C ASP A 539 -14.95 24.31 -15.08
N ALA A 540 -16.22 24.68 -14.92
CA ALA A 540 -17.23 23.80 -14.33
C ALA A 540 -17.44 22.53 -15.15
N SER A 541 -17.46 22.66 -16.49
CA SER A 541 -17.62 21.50 -17.38
C SER A 541 -16.42 20.54 -17.27
N ARG A 542 -15.19 21.07 -17.22
CA ARG A 542 -13.97 20.27 -17.01
C ARG A 542 -13.95 19.60 -15.64
N LYS A 543 -14.29 20.34 -14.57
CA LYS A 543 -14.35 19.84 -13.18
C LYS A 543 -15.33 18.68 -13.06
N ALA A 544 -16.58 18.88 -13.47
CA ALA A 544 -17.62 17.86 -13.35
C ALA A 544 -17.41 16.68 -14.30
N ALA A 545 -16.94 16.90 -15.54
CA ALA A 545 -16.72 15.82 -16.49
C ALA A 545 -15.71 14.78 -15.97
N ARG A 546 -14.57 15.25 -15.44
CA ARG A 546 -13.54 14.36 -14.88
C ARG A 546 -14.08 13.58 -13.67
N PHE A 547 -14.83 14.25 -12.80
CA PHE A 547 -15.45 13.62 -11.63
C PHE A 547 -16.47 12.54 -12.01
N VAL A 548 -17.35 12.81 -12.99
CA VAL A 548 -18.32 11.83 -13.51
C VAL A 548 -17.62 10.60 -14.08
N ARG A 549 -16.57 10.79 -14.90
CA ARG A 549 -15.81 9.65 -15.47
C ARG A 549 -15.08 8.84 -14.40
N PHE A 550 -14.53 9.49 -13.37
CA PHE A 550 -13.95 8.77 -12.24
C PHE A 550 -15.00 7.92 -11.52
N CYS A 551 -16.16 8.50 -11.21
CA CYS A 551 -17.24 7.77 -10.55
C CYS A 551 -17.67 6.55 -11.37
N ASP A 552 -17.83 6.73 -12.69
CA ASP A 552 -18.20 5.66 -13.60
C ASP A 552 -17.14 4.53 -13.66
N ALA A 553 -15.88 4.88 -13.84
CA ALA A 553 -14.77 3.92 -13.91
C ALA A 553 -14.63 3.05 -12.65
N PHE A 554 -15.13 3.53 -11.51
CA PHE A 554 -14.99 2.90 -10.21
C PHE A 554 -16.33 2.48 -9.58
N ASN A 555 -17.38 2.31 -10.40
CA ASN A 555 -18.70 1.82 -9.97
C ASN A 555 -19.35 2.65 -8.84
N ILE A 556 -19.09 3.95 -8.82
CA ILE A 556 -19.69 4.87 -7.85
C ILE A 556 -20.94 5.49 -8.48
N PRO A 557 -22.14 5.29 -7.89
CA PRO A 557 -23.36 5.89 -8.40
C PRO A 557 -23.32 7.43 -8.27
N ILE A 558 -24.02 8.11 -9.17
CA ILE A 558 -23.99 9.57 -9.29
C ILE A 558 -25.37 10.14 -8.98
N VAL A 559 -25.40 11.13 -8.09
CA VAL A 559 -26.57 11.97 -7.83
C VAL A 559 -26.30 13.38 -8.34
N THR A 560 -27.16 13.86 -9.22
CA THR A 560 -27.05 15.18 -9.84
C THR A 560 -28.15 16.11 -9.33
N LEU A 561 -27.78 17.24 -8.71
CA LEU A 561 -28.72 18.24 -8.18
C LEU A 561 -28.70 19.49 -9.06
N ILE A 562 -29.85 19.83 -9.66
CA ILE A 562 -29.88 20.71 -10.83
C ILE A 562 -30.57 22.03 -10.50
N ASP A 563 -29.83 23.12 -10.66
CA ASP A 563 -30.33 24.50 -10.71
C ASP A 563 -29.43 25.32 -11.64
N VAL A 564 -29.66 25.15 -12.95
CA VAL A 564 -28.82 25.68 -14.01
C VAL A 564 -29.63 26.58 -14.95
N PRO A 565 -29.27 27.88 -15.06
CA PRO A 565 -29.95 28.80 -15.97
C PRO A 565 -29.49 28.68 -17.43
N GLY A 566 -28.38 27.99 -17.69
CA GLY A 566 -27.75 27.88 -18.99
C GLY A 566 -26.23 27.84 -18.91
N PHE A 567 -25.56 28.03 -20.05
CA PHE A 567 -24.13 28.25 -20.11
C PHE A 567 -23.80 29.74 -19.93
N MET A 568 -22.63 30.05 -19.39
CA MET A 568 -22.11 31.41 -19.26
C MET A 568 -21.93 32.04 -20.65
N PRO A 569 -22.62 33.14 -20.98
CA PRO A 569 -22.38 33.85 -22.22
C PRO A 569 -21.07 34.63 -22.17
N GLY A 570 -20.40 34.79 -23.32
CA GLY A 570 -19.27 35.70 -23.46
C GLY A 570 -18.28 35.32 -24.56
N VAL A 571 -17.70 36.33 -25.23
CA VAL A 571 -16.71 36.13 -26.30
C VAL A 571 -15.49 35.34 -25.81
N SER A 572 -15.07 35.54 -24.55
CA SER A 572 -13.96 34.80 -23.95
C SER A 572 -14.24 33.29 -23.84
N GLN A 573 -15.47 32.89 -23.52
CA GLN A 573 -15.88 31.48 -23.46
C GLN A 573 -15.84 30.85 -24.86
N GLU A 574 -16.36 31.55 -25.87
CA GLU A 574 -16.33 31.08 -27.26
C GLU A 574 -14.90 30.92 -27.78
N TYR A 575 -14.05 31.94 -27.62
CA TYR A 575 -12.65 31.90 -28.08
C TYR A 575 -11.80 30.89 -27.32
N SER A 576 -12.17 30.60 -26.07
CA SER A 576 -11.51 29.58 -25.26
C SER A 576 -12.12 28.19 -25.45
N GLY A 577 -13.02 28.01 -26.43
CA GLY A 577 -13.50 26.70 -26.87
C GLY A 577 -14.57 26.06 -25.98
N ILE A 578 -15.53 26.85 -25.46
CA ILE A 578 -16.66 26.33 -24.66
C ILE A 578 -17.43 25.20 -25.34
N ILE A 579 -17.51 25.18 -26.67
CA ILE A 579 -18.17 24.09 -27.43
C ILE A 579 -17.50 22.75 -27.10
N ALA A 580 -16.17 22.68 -27.16
CA ALA A 580 -15.42 21.47 -26.87
C ALA A 580 -15.42 21.15 -25.37
N HIS A 581 -15.24 22.16 -24.52
CA HIS A 581 -15.14 21.98 -23.06
C HIS A 581 -16.48 21.65 -22.40
N GLY A 582 -17.57 22.29 -22.82
CA GLY A 582 -18.94 22.01 -22.40
C GLY A 582 -19.39 20.61 -22.83
N ALA A 583 -19.00 20.17 -24.02
CA ALA A 583 -19.28 18.82 -24.51
C ALA A 583 -18.62 17.71 -23.66
N LYS A 584 -17.58 18.00 -22.89
CA LYS A 584 -16.95 16.99 -21.99
C LYS A 584 -17.92 16.47 -20.94
N LEU A 585 -18.72 17.35 -20.33
CA LEU A 585 -19.69 16.95 -19.30
C LEU A 585 -20.86 16.17 -19.92
N LEU A 586 -21.32 16.61 -21.09
CA LEU A 586 -22.31 15.87 -21.90
C LEU A 586 -21.80 14.46 -22.19
N TYR A 587 -20.56 14.34 -22.68
CA TYR A 587 -19.93 13.07 -23.00
C TYR A 587 -19.84 12.16 -21.77
N ALA A 588 -19.37 12.71 -20.65
CA ALA A 588 -19.18 11.96 -19.41
C ALA A 588 -20.49 11.33 -18.92
N TYR A 589 -21.61 12.06 -18.91
CA TYR A 589 -22.91 11.50 -18.53
C TYR A 589 -23.46 10.50 -19.53
N ALA A 590 -23.29 10.76 -20.83
CA ALA A 590 -23.78 9.88 -21.90
C ALA A 590 -22.98 8.57 -22.03
N GLU A 591 -21.71 8.57 -21.61
CA GLU A 591 -20.86 7.38 -21.53
C GLU A 591 -21.15 6.56 -20.28
N ALA A 592 -21.38 7.23 -19.14
CA ALA A 592 -21.47 6.57 -17.85
C ALA A 592 -22.58 5.51 -17.79
N THR A 593 -22.23 4.37 -17.19
CA THR A 593 -23.06 3.17 -17.06
C THR A 593 -23.49 2.90 -15.61
N VAL A 594 -22.83 3.51 -14.62
CA VAL A 594 -23.25 3.50 -13.22
C VAL A 594 -24.69 4.00 -13.02
N PRO A 595 -25.34 3.72 -11.88
CA PRO A 595 -26.61 4.35 -11.53
C PRO A 595 -26.50 5.88 -11.51
N LYS A 596 -27.41 6.55 -12.20
CA LYS A 596 -27.45 8.01 -12.35
C LYS A 596 -28.84 8.53 -12.01
N ILE A 597 -28.92 9.34 -10.95
CA ILE A 597 -30.18 9.89 -10.46
C ILE A 597 -30.09 11.41 -10.47
N SER A 598 -31.12 12.07 -11.01
CA SER A 598 -31.20 13.53 -11.08
C SER A 598 -32.32 14.06 -10.20
N VAL A 599 -32.10 15.21 -9.57
CA VAL A 599 -33.14 15.98 -8.86
C VAL A 599 -33.07 17.42 -9.35
N ILE A 600 -34.07 17.87 -10.11
CA ILE A 600 -34.20 19.27 -10.51
C ILE A 600 -34.80 20.05 -9.35
N VAL A 601 -33.99 20.94 -8.76
CA VAL A 601 -34.34 21.73 -7.57
C VAL A 601 -35.09 23.00 -7.98
N ARG A 602 -34.57 23.71 -8.99
CA ARG A 602 -35.20 24.91 -9.55
C ARG A 602 -34.99 25.00 -11.06
N LYS A 603 -33.98 25.68 -11.58
CA LYS A 603 -33.86 25.95 -13.03
C LYS A 603 -33.25 24.78 -13.79
N ALA A 604 -33.81 24.49 -14.95
CA ALA A 604 -33.20 23.58 -15.91
C ALA A 604 -33.52 24.05 -17.34
N TYR A 605 -32.66 24.93 -17.86
CA TYR A 605 -32.89 25.56 -19.17
C TYR A 605 -31.98 25.05 -20.30
N GLY A 606 -32.58 24.88 -21.47
CA GLY A 606 -31.91 24.71 -22.76
C GLY A 606 -30.90 23.56 -22.80
N GLY A 607 -29.74 23.81 -23.42
CA GLY A 607 -28.68 22.81 -23.52
C GLY A 607 -28.14 22.36 -22.15
N ALA A 608 -28.18 23.23 -21.13
CA ALA A 608 -27.68 22.89 -19.82
C ALA A 608 -28.57 21.86 -19.10
N TYR A 609 -29.90 21.91 -19.29
CA TYR A 609 -30.81 20.83 -18.86
C TYR A 609 -30.37 19.47 -19.41
N ILE A 610 -30.06 19.42 -20.70
CA ILE A 610 -29.65 18.18 -21.36
C ILE A 610 -28.36 17.65 -20.70
N VAL A 611 -27.36 18.53 -20.57
CA VAL A 611 -26.01 18.22 -20.05
C VAL A 611 -26.03 17.74 -18.61
N MET A 612 -26.92 18.26 -17.76
CA MET A 612 -27.01 17.91 -16.34
C MET A 612 -27.77 16.60 -16.12
N ASN A 613 -27.31 15.51 -16.76
CA ASN A 613 -27.86 14.15 -16.58
C ASN A 613 -29.37 14.01 -16.83
N SER A 614 -29.85 14.59 -17.94
CA SER A 614 -31.25 14.40 -18.35
C SER A 614 -31.55 12.93 -18.69
N ARG A 615 -32.84 12.56 -18.74
CA ARG A 615 -33.28 11.25 -19.27
C ARG A 615 -32.69 10.93 -20.63
N HIS A 616 -32.56 11.95 -21.48
CA HIS A 616 -32.06 11.81 -22.84
C HIS A 616 -30.56 11.46 -22.90
N LEU A 617 -29.81 11.69 -21.81
CA LEU A 617 -28.44 11.22 -21.63
C LEU A 617 -28.36 9.93 -20.79
N CYS A 618 -29.43 9.12 -20.83
CA CYS A 618 -29.54 7.85 -20.12
C CYS A 618 -29.47 8.01 -18.59
N GLY A 619 -30.02 9.09 -18.02
CA GLY A 619 -30.31 9.18 -16.59
C GLY A 619 -31.41 8.19 -16.22
N ASP A 620 -31.17 7.36 -15.20
CA ASP A 620 -32.05 6.23 -14.84
C ASP A 620 -33.34 6.70 -14.16
N VAL A 621 -33.19 7.64 -13.22
CA VAL A 621 -34.30 8.22 -12.45
C VAL A 621 -34.11 9.74 -12.40
N ASN A 622 -35.14 10.48 -12.80
CA ASN A 622 -35.15 11.93 -12.88
C ASN A 622 -36.33 12.46 -12.08
N TYR A 623 -36.05 13.02 -10.91
CA TYR A 623 -37.02 13.70 -10.07
C TYR A 623 -37.00 15.20 -10.31
N ALA A 624 -38.11 15.86 -10.00
CA ALA A 624 -38.18 17.31 -9.91
C ALA A 624 -38.85 17.74 -8.60
N TRP A 625 -38.46 18.89 -8.06
CA TRP A 625 -39.22 19.58 -7.02
C TRP A 625 -40.38 20.37 -7.65
N PRO A 626 -41.41 20.77 -6.86
CA PRO A 626 -42.50 21.59 -7.36
C PRO A 626 -42.03 22.95 -7.90
N SER A 627 -40.91 23.45 -7.39
CA SER A 627 -40.24 24.69 -7.82
C SER A 627 -39.44 24.56 -9.13
N ALA A 628 -39.43 23.40 -9.76
CA ALA A 628 -38.61 23.18 -10.95
C ALA A 628 -39.16 23.88 -12.19
N GLU A 629 -38.30 24.63 -12.86
CA GLU A 629 -38.55 25.41 -14.06
C GLU A 629 -37.82 24.75 -15.24
N ILE A 630 -38.53 23.99 -16.08
CA ILE A 630 -37.93 23.22 -17.19
C ILE A 630 -38.39 23.81 -18.51
N ALA A 631 -37.48 24.43 -19.27
CA ALA A 631 -37.82 25.09 -20.53
C ALA A 631 -36.63 25.20 -21.49
N VAL A 632 -36.88 25.63 -22.74
CA VAL A 632 -35.84 25.87 -23.74
C VAL A 632 -34.94 27.06 -23.35
N MET A 633 -35.53 28.10 -22.79
CA MET A 633 -34.85 29.30 -22.28
C MET A 633 -35.78 30.02 -21.30
N GLY A 634 -35.27 31.08 -20.63
CA GLY A 634 -36.08 31.92 -19.75
C GLY A 634 -37.22 32.62 -20.48
N SER A 635 -38.33 32.83 -19.77
CA SER A 635 -39.63 33.22 -20.31
C SER A 635 -39.62 34.56 -21.06
N GLU A 636 -38.91 35.56 -20.53
CA GLU A 636 -38.75 36.86 -21.19
C GLU A 636 -38.05 36.72 -22.55
N GLY A 637 -36.98 35.93 -22.60
CA GLY A 637 -36.25 35.65 -23.83
C GLY A 637 -37.09 34.87 -24.84
N ALA A 638 -37.84 33.87 -24.37
CA ALA A 638 -38.73 33.07 -25.23
C ALA A 638 -39.85 33.93 -25.84
N VAL A 639 -40.54 34.72 -25.02
CA VAL A 639 -41.62 35.62 -25.48
C VAL A 639 -41.06 36.69 -26.42
N GLY A 640 -39.90 37.26 -26.12
CA GLY A 640 -39.25 38.24 -27.01
C GLY A 640 -38.92 37.70 -28.40
N ILE A 641 -38.63 36.40 -28.52
CA ILE A 641 -38.38 35.75 -29.82
C ILE A 641 -39.70 35.39 -30.53
N ILE A 642 -40.63 34.75 -29.83
CA ILE A 642 -41.90 34.27 -30.40
C ILE A 642 -42.78 35.44 -30.83
N PHE A 643 -42.87 36.46 -29.98
CA PHE A 643 -43.72 37.64 -30.16
C PHE A 643 -42.89 38.88 -30.49
N ARG A 644 -41.80 38.73 -31.25
CA ARG A 644 -40.87 39.83 -31.64
C ARG A 644 -41.54 41.03 -32.32
N HIS A 645 -42.76 40.85 -32.84
CA HIS A 645 -43.54 41.88 -33.50
C HIS A 645 -44.43 42.68 -32.53
N GLU A 646 -44.68 42.13 -31.34
CA GLU A 646 -45.43 42.80 -30.27
C GLU A 646 -44.54 43.86 -29.60
N LYS A 647 -45.11 45.04 -29.38
CA LYS A 647 -44.42 46.19 -28.79
C LYS A 647 -45.11 46.72 -27.54
N ASP A 648 -46.36 46.31 -27.29
CA ASP A 648 -47.07 46.66 -26.06
C ASP A 648 -46.47 45.91 -24.87
N GLN A 649 -45.95 46.66 -23.90
CA GLN A 649 -45.32 46.12 -22.71
C GLN A 649 -46.32 45.38 -21.81
N GLU A 650 -47.57 45.83 -21.73
CA GLU A 650 -48.59 45.13 -20.93
C GLU A 650 -48.99 43.80 -21.57
N CYS A 651 -49.10 43.76 -22.90
CA CYS A 651 -49.30 42.52 -23.66
C CYS A 651 -48.12 41.56 -23.46
N LEU A 652 -46.87 42.03 -23.60
CA LEU A 652 -45.67 41.22 -23.39
C LEU A 652 -45.60 40.64 -21.97
N GLN A 653 -45.90 41.42 -20.94
CA GLN A 653 -45.95 40.92 -19.56
C GLN A 653 -47.02 39.85 -19.35
N ARG A 654 -48.21 40.03 -19.94
CA ARG A 654 -49.27 39.00 -19.93
C ARG A 654 -48.82 37.72 -20.63
N LEU A 655 -48.15 37.83 -21.78
CA LEU A 655 -47.60 36.68 -22.51
C LEU A 655 -46.47 35.97 -21.75
N VAL A 656 -45.63 36.71 -21.02
CA VAL A 656 -44.61 36.12 -20.13
C VAL A 656 -45.26 35.34 -19.00
N GLN A 657 -46.30 35.89 -18.37
CA GLN A 657 -47.04 35.16 -17.34
C GLN A 657 -47.72 33.91 -17.90
N GLU A 658 -48.35 34.02 -19.06
CA GLU A 658 -48.97 32.87 -19.73
C GLU A 658 -47.94 31.79 -20.09
N TYR A 659 -46.75 32.19 -20.56
CA TYR A 659 -45.64 31.28 -20.85
C TYR A 659 -45.14 30.59 -19.57
N ASN A 660 -45.01 31.33 -18.46
CA ASN A 660 -44.65 30.78 -17.16
C ASN A 660 -45.66 29.71 -16.71
N ASP A 661 -46.94 30.05 -16.71
CA ASP A 661 -48.01 29.19 -16.21
C ASP A 661 -48.13 27.90 -17.06
N LYS A 662 -48.01 28.03 -18.40
CA LYS A 662 -48.21 26.90 -19.32
C LYS A 662 -46.97 26.04 -19.53
N ILE A 663 -45.77 26.62 -19.51
CA ILE A 663 -44.54 25.96 -19.98
C ILE A 663 -43.50 25.81 -18.87
N VAL A 664 -43.33 26.83 -18.02
CA VAL A 664 -42.22 26.88 -17.05
C VAL A 664 -42.65 26.25 -15.72
N ASN A 665 -42.86 24.94 -15.76
CA ASN A 665 -43.23 24.12 -14.62
C ASN A 665 -42.75 22.66 -14.85
N PRO A 666 -42.67 21.81 -13.81
CA PRO A 666 -42.18 20.45 -13.99
C PRO A 666 -43.21 19.53 -14.65
N TYR A 667 -44.49 19.89 -14.60
CA TYR A 667 -45.61 19.04 -15.00
C TYR A 667 -45.66 18.81 -16.51
N VAL A 668 -45.23 19.80 -17.32
CA VAL A 668 -45.10 19.59 -18.77
C VAL A 668 -44.10 18.48 -19.05
N ALA A 669 -42.91 18.53 -18.46
CA ALA A 669 -41.88 17.51 -18.65
C ALA A 669 -42.29 16.14 -18.08
N ALA A 670 -42.97 16.13 -16.91
CA ALA A 670 -43.52 14.92 -16.31
C ALA A 670 -44.59 14.26 -17.20
N SER A 671 -45.51 15.06 -17.79
CA SER A 671 -46.54 14.55 -18.71
C SER A 671 -45.96 13.90 -19.98
N ARG A 672 -44.71 14.24 -20.33
CA ARG A 672 -43.96 13.64 -21.45
C ARG A 672 -43.12 12.43 -21.04
N GLY A 673 -43.11 12.09 -19.75
CA GLY A 673 -42.27 11.03 -19.19
C GLY A 673 -40.78 11.38 -19.14
N PHE A 674 -40.42 12.67 -19.21
CA PHE A 674 -39.02 13.08 -19.08
C PHE A 674 -38.59 13.07 -17.60
N ILE A 675 -39.52 13.41 -16.71
CA ILE A 675 -39.41 13.35 -15.24
C ILE A 675 -40.25 12.16 -14.76
N ASP A 676 -39.69 11.33 -13.88
CA ASP A 676 -40.38 10.16 -13.31
C ASP A 676 -41.42 10.57 -12.27
N ASP A 677 -41.08 11.54 -11.42
CA ASP A 677 -41.96 12.03 -10.37
C ASP A 677 -41.62 13.47 -9.95
N VAL A 678 -42.65 14.19 -9.48
CA VAL A 678 -42.52 15.51 -8.85
C VAL A 678 -42.67 15.31 -7.34
N ILE A 679 -41.55 15.32 -6.62
CA ILE A 679 -41.45 14.88 -5.22
C ILE A 679 -41.49 16.04 -4.24
N VAL A 680 -41.94 15.78 -3.01
CA VAL A 680 -41.88 16.76 -1.91
C VAL A 680 -40.41 16.96 -1.49
N PRO A 681 -39.90 18.20 -1.40
CA PRO A 681 -38.48 18.46 -1.09
C PRO A 681 -37.96 17.77 0.16
N SER A 682 -38.72 17.77 1.26
CA SER A 682 -38.33 17.13 2.52
C SER A 682 -38.09 15.62 2.42
N SER A 683 -38.70 14.96 1.42
CA SER A 683 -38.60 13.51 1.19
C SER A 683 -37.47 13.09 0.23
N THR A 684 -36.65 14.03 -0.25
CA THR A 684 -35.62 13.78 -1.28
C THR A 684 -34.68 12.63 -0.91
N ARG A 685 -34.19 12.57 0.34
CA ARG A 685 -33.28 11.52 0.82
C ARG A 685 -33.87 10.11 0.64
N ARG A 686 -35.14 9.93 1.03
CA ARG A 686 -35.87 8.67 0.90
C ARG A 686 -35.98 8.22 -0.55
N HIS A 687 -36.31 9.13 -1.46
CA HIS A 687 -36.39 8.86 -2.90
C HIS A 687 -35.04 8.49 -3.51
N LEU A 688 -33.97 9.20 -3.13
CA LEU A 688 -32.61 8.88 -3.56
C LEU A 688 -32.20 7.48 -3.08
N HIS A 689 -32.41 7.16 -1.80
CA HIS A 689 -32.07 5.84 -1.26
C HIS A 689 -32.84 4.71 -1.95
N SER A 690 -34.14 4.89 -2.19
CA SER A 690 -34.98 3.91 -2.89
C SER A 690 -34.50 3.67 -4.32
N ALA A 691 -34.21 4.74 -5.07
CA ALA A 691 -33.71 4.64 -6.44
C ALA A 691 -32.31 4.00 -6.49
N LEU A 692 -31.40 4.36 -5.60
CA LEU A 692 -30.07 3.74 -5.50
C LEU A 692 -30.16 2.24 -5.18
N SER A 693 -31.08 1.86 -4.29
CA SER A 693 -31.29 0.46 -3.93
C SER A 693 -31.85 -0.36 -5.09
N MET A 694 -32.80 0.20 -5.85
CA MET A 694 -33.34 -0.42 -7.06
C MET A 694 -32.29 -0.60 -8.16
N LEU A 695 -31.40 0.38 -8.35
CA LEU A 695 -30.41 0.40 -9.43
C LEU A 695 -29.10 -0.34 -9.10
N ARG A 696 -28.99 -0.96 -7.92
CA ARG A 696 -27.74 -1.58 -7.44
C ARG A 696 -27.16 -2.61 -8.43
N ASP A 697 -28.02 -3.39 -9.05
CA ASP A 697 -27.63 -4.47 -9.97
C ASP A 697 -27.72 -4.06 -11.45
N LYS A 698 -27.77 -2.75 -11.73
CA LYS A 698 -27.84 -2.20 -13.09
C LYS A 698 -26.64 -2.68 -13.92
N GLN A 699 -26.93 -3.20 -15.11
CA GLN A 699 -25.93 -3.55 -16.11
C GLN A 699 -26.31 -2.93 -17.45
N VAL A 700 -25.35 -2.26 -18.09
CA VAL A 700 -25.54 -1.61 -19.39
C VAL A 700 -24.39 -2.02 -20.30
N ALA A 701 -24.71 -2.64 -21.43
CA ALA A 701 -23.73 -2.93 -22.46
C ALA A 701 -23.53 -1.69 -23.37
N ARG A 702 -22.28 -1.48 -23.81
CA ARG A 702 -21.92 -0.44 -24.77
C ARG A 702 -21.28 -1.06 -26.00
N ALA A 703 -21.32 -0.33 -27.12
CA ALA A 703 -20.60 -0.75 -28.32
C ALA A 703 -19.10 -0.87 -28.02
N TRP A 704 -18.51 -1.97 -28.46
CA TRP A 704 -17.08 -2.23 -28.25
C TRP A 704 -16.21 -1.23 -29.02
N ARG A 705 -15.16 -0.73 -28.36
CA ARG A 705 -14.14 0.17 -28.90
C ARG A 705 -12.86 0.04 -28.09
N LYS A 706 -11.71 0.41 -28.67
CA LYS A 706 -10.42 0.44 -27.93
C LYS A 706 -10.48 1.41 -26.75
N HIS A 707 -10.95 2.61 -27.02
CA HIS A 707 -11.29 3.65 -26.05
C HIS A 707 -12.23 4.64 -26.74
N ASP A 708 -12.79 5.58 -25.98
CA ASP A 708 -13.56 6.68 -26.52
C ASP A 708 -12.68 7.74 -27.23
N ASN A 709 -13.31 8.76 -27.80
CA ASN A 709 -12.64 9.90 -28.42
C ASN A 709 -13.31 11.20 -27.97
N LEU A 710 -13.42 11.41 -26.66
CA LEU A 710 -14.01 12.65 -26.13
C LEU A 710 -13.21 13.89 -26.59
N PRO A 711 -13.84 15.08 -26.66
CA PRO A 711 -13.11 16.34 -26.82
C PRO A 711 -12.09 16.53 -25.68
N LEU A 712 -10.86 16.94 -25.99
CA LEU A 712 -9.76 17.09 -25.02
C LEU A 712 -9.54 18.50 -24.49
#